data_AF-A0A6I4T4T6-F1
#
_entry.id   AF-A0A6I4T4T6-F1
#
_cell.length_a   1.000
_cell.length_b   1.000
_cell.length_c   1.000
_cell.angle_alpha   90.00
_cell.angle_beta   90.00
_cell.angle_gamma   90.00
#
_symmetry.space_group_name_H-M   'P 1'
#
loop_
_entity.id
_entity.type
_entity.pdbx_description
1 polymer ?
#
loop_
_entity_poly.entity_id
_entity_poly.type
_entity_poly.pdbx_seq_one_letter_code
_entity_poly.pdbx_strand_id
1 'polypeptide(L)'
;MEKIVNFRDGMDLSSTDLKNIQSFAQESLDHIVADTVTTQRKYAGFASVMLSGLRMQVSAGRLYDAGRVFNMEAAIEHDFTAATPVQHRKICSLVAWSEVIETGETSREILIDVENQTTEAQTVMMETRRVARLSVRQGVESPDPVAPAIVEGQLEIARITLTTTGIESIAMVADNALPSTAAHGTRLAHLETFRRDAQAKVQGLSGDIAALTEGQANMVGVEQYGQVLDRLASVEAKTGVPDSAVSSFADFLLDESASDTGFAGYHAKVEEGIRFPEAASSTTALALKNPIDPGAKLSDGLLLPAYDRDLRFSTGAPTGEVKLNGYSYQTNELTRKTLVRYRLRHGILHPFSSRYAFLKSGRYDLLGAVFTKQGEVLQANAAARSALLRNHIFWRRHFHWVDKVEVPYWDTVTVDHTVPGTQVTETFLQANDMVLDALGLWFTKLAADGAVTVAICETEHGVARTDQVIAQTTLDRADLSVEKETIVPLPPTFLTGGKRYAILVMTAADHYLGTVQGSVYPQGTFFYVLDGQYQQGDGTKDIAFSLYGAKFRQSRAVIDLAEVQLADGIADIDILTQATEPGATELTFFVQIGGVWYPLSDSETTPLAQGNVLQNLLPLRVVMTGTPEVMPILKLAGSQLTVSRPDLSFSWISEERHLPGSGSDEIVARFELERFDEADHTLTPSLLTGAAYGTETAPDSVSDSVTDDGTIQRTAIWSLDAVVTDFRLKLTGTTSSAQRPFHVAVRRDHAL
;
A
#
# COMPACT_ATOMS: atom_id res chain seq x y z
N MET A 1 8.01 23.85 30.25
CA MET A 1 6.76 24.36 30.85
C MET A 1 6.17 25.38 29.91
N GLU A 2 5.03 25.03 29.30
CA GLU A 2 4.34 25.83 28.28
C GLU A 2 3.43 26.92 28.88
N LYS A 3 3.06 26.78 30.16
CA LYS A 3 2.18 27.70 30.90
C LYS A 3 2.83 28.07 32.23
N ILE A 4 2.63 29.31 32.69
CA ILE A 4 3.11 29.82 33.99
C ILE A 4 1.99 30.54 34.74
N VAL A 5 2.02 30.48 36.07
CA VAL A 5 1.13 31.26 36.94
C VAL A 5 1.85 32.56 37.31
N ASN A 6 1.27 33.70 36.95
CA ASN A 6 1.88 35.01 37.19
C ASN A 6 1.50 35.54 38.57
N PHE A 7 2.47 35.67 39.47
CA PHE A 7 2.29 36.33 40.77
C PHE A 7 2.65 37.81 40.70
N ARG A 8 1.91 38.63 41.42
CA ARG A 8 2.15 40.08 41.57
C ARG A 8 2.28 40.43 43.04
N ASP A 9 3.06 41.48 43.33
CA ASP A 9 3.24 41.95 44.70
C ASP A 9 1.89 42.38 45.30
N GLY A 10 1.63 41.93 46.53
CA GLY A 10 0.38 42.21 47.27
C GLY A 10 -0.83 41.35 46.88
N MET A 11 -0.66 40.36 45.99
CA MET A 11 -1.72 39.42 45.61
C MET A 11 -1.91 38.31 46.65
N ASP A 12 -3.16 37.97 46.96
CA ASP A 12 -3.50 36.82 47.82
C ASP A 12 -3.36 35.51 47.03
N LEU A 13 -2.78 34.50 47.66
CA LEU A 13 -2.42 33.24 47.01
C LEU A 13 -3.50 32.18 47.28
N SER A 14 -4.24 31.79 46.23
CA SER A 14 -5.25 30.74 46.36
C SER A 14 -4.64 29.34 46.25
N SER A 15 -5.32 28.34 46.81
CA SER A 15 -4.94 26.93 46.65
C SER A 15 -5.05 26.46 45.18
N THR A 16 -5.90 27.12 44.39
CA THR A 16 -6.03 26.88 42.94
C THR A 16 -4.77 27.30 42.20
N ASP A 17 -4.14 28.42 42.56
CA ASP A 17 -2.91 28.90 41.92
C ASP A 17 -1.76 27.91 42.14
N LEU A 18 -1.66 27.35 43.35
CA LEU A 18 -0.68 26.32 43.68
C LEU A 18 -0.94 24.98 42.98
N LYS A 19 -2.22 24.60 42.79
CA LYS A 19 -2.59 23.41 42.01
C LYS A 19 -2.28 23.58 40.52
N ASN A 20 -2.51 24.78 39.97
CA ASN A 20 -2.23 25.10 38.57
C ASN A 20 -0.73 25.01 38.26
N ILE A 21 0.15 25.45 39.17
CA ILE A 21 1.60 25.26 38.99
C ILE A 21 1.96 23.78 38.80
N GLN A 22 1.41 22.90 39.64
CA GLN A 22 1.68 21.47 39.57
C GLN A 22 1.09 20.84 38.30
N SER A 23 -0.14 21.22 37.94
CA SER A 23 -0.81 20.70 36.75
C SER A 23 -0.10 21.12 35.46
N PHE A 24 0.33 22.38 35.33
CA PHE A 24 1.05 22.85 34.14
C PHE A 24 2.45 22.22 34.01
N ALA A 25 3.12 21.97 35.13
CA ALA A 25 4.38 21.23 35.12
C ALA A 25 4.17 19.78 34.66
N GLN A 26 3.11 19.12 35.14
CA GLN A 26 2.76 17.76 34.75
C GLN A 26 2.36 17.66 33.28
N GLU A 27 1.50 18.55 32.78
CA GLU A 27 1.07 18.62 31.37
C GLU A 27 2.28 18.79 30.44
N SER A 28 3.19 19.70 30.78
CA SER A 28 4.40 19.91 29.98
C SER A 28 5.33 18.70 29.94
N LEU A 29 5.40 17.90 31.01
CA LEU A 29 6.16 16.65 31.02
C LEU A 29 5.47 15.55 30.21
N ASP A 30 4.13 15.48 30.27
CA ASP A 30 3.34 14.54 29.47
C ASP A 30 3.48 14.83 27.97
N HIS A 31 3.48 16.10 27.54
CA HIS A 31 3.74 16.48 26.15
C HIS A 31 5.14 16.05 25.70
N ILE A 32 6.17 16.27 26.52
CA ILE A 32 7.54 15.81 26.20
C ILE A 32 7.56 14.29 26.00
N VAL A 33 6.90 13.52 26.87
CA VAL A 33 6.88 12.06 26.74
C VAL A 33 6.08 11.61 25.52
N ALA A 34 4.93 12.24 25.24
CA ALA A 34 4.11 11.97 24.07
C ALA A 34 4.87 12.23 22.76
N ASP A 35 5.53 13.39 22.64
CA ASP A 35 6.15 13.85 21.41
C ASP A 35 7.54 13.22 21.17
N THR A 36 8.31 12.98 22.23
CA THR A 36 9.72 12.58 22.11
C THR A 36 10.00 11.13 22.48
N VAL A 37 9.15 10.47 23.27
CA VAL A 37 9.41 9.12 23.78
C VAL A 37 8.47 8.11 23.14
N THR A 38 7.18 8.13 23.47
CA THR A 38 6.15 7.30 22.84
C THR A 38 4.75 7.65 23.34
N THR A 39 3.75 7.56 22.47
CA THR A 39 2.34 7.54 22.82
C THR A 39 1.80 6.11 22.99
N GLN A 40 2.55 5.09 22.54
CA GLN A 40 2.17 3.68 22.63
C GLN A 40 2.43 3.12 24.03
N ARG A 41 1.69 2.06 24.39
CA ARG A 41 1.96 1.32 25.62
C ARG A 41 3.29 0.57 25.53
N LYS A 42 4.26 0.98 26.34
CA LYS A 42 5.59 0.35 26.46
C LYS A 42 6.01 0.27 27.92
N TYR A 43 6.93 -0.63 28.26
CA TYR A 43 7.48 -0.71 29.61
C TYR A 43 8.99 -0.45 29.65
N ALA A 44 9.47 0.06 30.78
CA ALA A 44 10.90 0.10 31.10
C ALA A 44 11.11 -0.44 32.52
N GLY A 45 12.00 -1.42 32.67
CA GLY A 45 12.17 -2.14 33.93
C GLY A 45 11.28 -3.38 34.02
N PHE A 46 10.66 -3.63 35.19
CA PHE A 46 9.88 -4.84 35.46
C PHE A 46 10.62 -6.15 35.20
N ALA A 47 11.94 -6.15 35.41
CA ALA A 47 12.73 -7.37 35.28
C ALA A 47 12.15 -8.44 36.21
N SER A 48 11.76 -9.56 35.60
CA SER A 48 11.03 -10.65 36.23
C SER A 48 11.98 -11.83 36.39
N VAL A 49 12.23 -12.24 37.62
CA VAL A 49 13.20 -13.28 37.96
C VAL A 49 12.58 -14.34 38.86
N MET A 50 12.99 -15.60 38.67
CA MET A 50 12.55 -16.69 39.54
C MET A 50 13.22 -16.54 40.91
N LEU A 51 12.42 -16.47 41.97
CA LEU A 51 12.90 -16.42 43.35
C LEU A 51 13.02 -17.82 43.94
N SER A 52 12.02 -18.67 43.69
CA SER A 52 11.99 -20.09 44.06
C SER A 52 11.04 -20.84 43.12
N GLY A 53 10.94 -22.18 43.25
CA GLY A 53 10.28 -23.04 42.26
C GLY A 53 8.91 -22.57 41.74
N LEU A 54 8.07 -21.93 42.57
CA LEU A 54 6.76 -21.39 42.17
C LEU A 54 6.61 -19.89 42.47
N ARG A 55 7.69 -19.17 42.79
CA ARG A 55 7.64 -17.74 43.10
C ARG A 55 8.52 -16.94 42.16
N MET A 56 7.96 -15.84 41.66
CA MET A 56 8.65 -14.88 40.81
C MET A 56 8.66 -13.52 41.49
N GLN A 57 9.78 -12.82 41.41
CA GLN A 57 9.89 -11.43 41.81
C GLN A 57 9.94 -10.54 40.57
N VAL A 58 9.14 -9.48 40.56
CA VAL A 58 9.16 -8.44 39.54
C VAL A 58 9.73 -7.17 40.17
N SER A 59 10.84 -6.68 39.63
CA SER A 59 11.48 -5.44 40.08
C SER A 59 10.66 -4.19 39.76
N ALA A 60 10.98 -3.09 40.44
CA ALA A 60 10.43 -1.76 40.14
C ALA A 60 10.56 -1.40 38.65
N GLY A 61 9.61 -0.62 38.14
CA GLY A 61 9.53 -0.31 36.72
C GLY A 61 8.53 0.79 36.40
N ARG A 62 8.52 1.20 35.12
CA ARG A 62 7.64 2.23 34.58
C ARG A 62 6.85 1.69 33.41
N LEU A 63 5.57 2.03 33.38
CA LEU A 63 4.67 1.83 32.25
C LEU A 63 4.44 3.19 31.59
N TYR A 64 4.66 3.25 30.28
CA TYR A 64 4.29 4.38 29.44
C TYR A 64 2.93 4.07 28.83
N ASP A 65 1.96 4.98 28.95
CA ASP A 65 0.63 4.84 28.35
C ASP A 65 0.08 6.21 27.98
N ALA A 66 -0.35 6.37 26.73
CA ALA A 66 -0.92 7.61 26.18
C ALA A 66 -0.07 8.87 26.48
N GLY A 67 1.26 8.77 26.35
CA GLY A 67 2.19 9.86 26.62
C GLY A 67 2.42 10.16 28.11
N ARG A 68 1.91 9.33 29.02
CA ARG A 68 2.05 9.49 30.47
C ARG A 68 2.91 8.38 31.06
N VAL A 69 3.57 8.69 32.18
CA VAL A 69 4.40 7.73 32.92
C VAL A 69 3.70 7.27 34.20
N PHE A 70 3.59 5.95 34.37
CA PHE A 70 3.06 5.28 35.55
C PHE A 70 4.17 4.47 36.20
N ASN A 71 4.33 4.61 37.52
CA ASN A 71 5.49 4.05 38.24
C ASN A 71 5.07 2.90 39.17
N MET A 72 5.94 1.91 39.30
CA MET A 72 5.91 0.91 40.37
C MET A 72 7.22 1.00 41.13
N GLU A 73 7.16 1.53 42.36
CA GLU A 73 8.36 1.91 43.14
C GLU A 73 9.03 0.73 43.84
N ALA A 74 8.25 -0.30 44.21
CA ALA A 74 8.72 -1.44 44.96
C ALA A 74 8.57 -2.73 44.14
N ALA A 75 9.49 -3.68 44.37
CA ALA A 75 9.37 -5.00 43.79
C ALA A 75 8.16 -5.74 44.35
N ILE A 76 7.48 -6.53 43.51
CA ILE A 76 6.31 -7.33 43.87
C ILE A 76 6.63 -8.80 43.64
N GLU A 77 6.19 -9.65 44.56
CA GLU A 77 6.27 -11.11 44.41
C GLU A 77 4.95 -11.69 43.93
N HIS A 78 5.01 -12.60 42.97
CA HIS A 78 3.87 -13.39 42.50
C HIS A 78 4.10 -14.87 42.84
N ASP A 79 3.10 -15.47 43.48
CA ASP A 79 3.07 -16.90 43.83
C ASP A 79 2.18 -17.66 42.84
N PHE A 80 2.76 -18.65 42.17
CA PHE A 80 2.10 -19.47 41.15
C PHE A 80 1.58 -20.81 41.69
N THR A 81 1.59 -21.03 43.01
CA THR A 81 1.14 -22.29 43.62
C THR A 81 -0.27 -22.68 43.16
N ALA A 82 -1.19 -21.71 43.08
CA ALA A 82 -2.56 -21.92 42.61
C ALA A 82 -2.70 -22.07 41.09
N ALA A 83 -1.67 -21.73 40.31
CA ALA A 83 -1.65 -21.77 38.85
C ALA A 83 -0.96 -23.02 38.27
N THR A 84 -0.27 -23.80 39.11
CA THR A 84 0.49 -25.00 38.74
C THR A 84 -0.36 -26.00 37.94
N PRO A 85 0.07 -26.43 36.74
CA PRO A 85 -0.62 -27.44 35.96
C PRO A 85 -0.49 -28.85 36.58
N VAL A 86 -1.39 -29.77 36.23
CA VAL A 86 -1.48 -31.11 36.87
C VAL A 86 -0.79 -32.20 36.05
N GLN A 87 -0.83 -32.13 34.73
CA GLN A 87 -0.34 -33.16 33.80
C GLN A 87 0.60 -32.60 32.72
N HIS A 88 0.36 -31.40 32.20
CA HIS A 88 1.09 -30.80 31.09
C HIS A 88 1.66 -29.42 31.45
N ARG A 89 2.05 -28.62 30.44
CA ARG A 89 2.61 -27.29 30.63
C ARG A 89 1.52 -26.22 30.51
N LYS A 90 1.78 -25.04 31.05
CA LYS A 90 0.89 -23.87 30.96
C LYS A 90 1.71 -22.60 30.83
N ILE A 91 1.29 -21.67 29.98
CA ILE A 91 1.90 -20.33 29.90
C ILE A 91 1.03 -19.35 30.68
N CYS A 92 1.64 -18.58 31.57
CA CYS A 92 1.04 -17.44 32.23
C CYS A 92 1.68 -16.15 31.73
N SER A 93 0.88 -15.13 31.45
CA SER A 93 1.38 -13.82 31.00
C SER A 93 1.33 -12.82 32.14
N LEU A 94 2.47 -12.19 32.44
CA LEU A 94 2.53 -11.03 33.33
C LEU A 94 2.10 -9.80 32.55
N VAL A 95 1.08 -9.11 33.06
CA VAL A 95 0.50 -7.93 32.40
C VAL A 95 0.54 -6.71 33.29
N ALA A 96 0.75 -5.53 32.69
CA ALA A 96 0.66 -4.24 33.35
C ALA A 96 -0.50 -3.40 32.84
N TRP A 97 -1.07 -2.58 33.70
CA TRP A 97 -2.01 -1.51 33.32
C TRP A 97 -1.80 -0.26 34.18
N SER A 98 -2.29 0.86 33.68
CA SER A 98 -2.21 2.17 34.32
C SER A 98 -3.35 2.39 35.31
N GLU A 99 -3.06 2.98 36.46
CA GLU A 99 -4.06 3.44 37.43
C GLU A 99 -3.65 4.80 38.01
N VAL A 100 -4.61 5.67 38.31
CA VAL A 100 -4.38 6.91 39.06
C VAL A 100 -5.09 6.76 40.41
N ILE A 101 -4.33 6.91 41.50
CA ILE A 101 -4.85 6.74 42.85
C ILE A 101 -4.53 7.97 43.71
N GLU A 102 -5.40 8.29 44.66
CA GLU A 102 -5.11 9.24 45.73
C GLU A 102 -4.64 8.47 46.97
N THR A 103 -3.52 8.89 47.54
CA THR A 103 -2.76 8.21 48.60
C THR A 103 -2.12 9.25 49.53
N GLY A 104 -1.30 8.82 50.49
CA GLY A 104 -0.67 9.73 51.45
C GLY A 104 -1.66 10.21 52.50
N GLU A 105 -2.31 9.26 53.17
CA GLU A 105 -3.29 9.49 54.23
C GLU A 105 -2.65 10.27 55.39
N THR A 106 -3.14 11.49 55.64
CA THR A 106 -2.71 12.28 56.80
C THR A 106 -3.91 13.00 57.41
N SER A 107 -3.90 13.15 58.74
CA SER A 107 -4.92 13.95 59.42
C SER A 107 -4.58 15.44 59.27
N ARG A 108 -5.55 16.22 58.82
CA ARG A 108 -5.45 17.67 58.66
C ARG A 108 -6.60 18.34 59.40
N GLU A 109 -6.30 19.42 60.10
CA GLU A 109 -7.33 20.27 60.69
C GLU A 109 -7.94 21.13 59.58
N ILE A 110 -9.24 20.97 59.34
CA ILE A 110 -10.00 21.71 58.34
C ILE A 110 -10.94 22.65 59.08
N LEU A 111 -10.96 23.91 58.65
CA LEU A 111 -11.86 24.93 59.17
C LEU A 111 -13.27 24.70 58.60
N ILE A 112 -14.26 24.45 59.47
CA ILE A 112 -15.64 24.17 59.05
C ILE A 112 -16.50 25.43 59.14
N ASP A 113 -16.23 26.29 60.13
CA ASP A 113 -16.94 27.55 60.33
C ASP A 113 -15.94 28.71 60.35
N VAL A 114 -16.06 29.58 59.35
CA VAL A 114 -15.18 30.74 59.13
C VAL A 114 -15.44 31.85 60.16
N GLU A 115 -16.66 31.98 60.67
CA GLU A 115 -17.02 33.05 61.63
C GLU A 115 -16.59 32.70 63.07
N ASN A 116 -16.63 31.42 63.45
CA ASN A 116 -16.29 30.96 64.80
C ASN A 116 -14.88 30.35 64.92
N GLN A 117 -14.14 30.26 63.81
CA GLN A 117 -12.81 29.62 63.71
C GLN A 117 -12.75 28.18 64.26
N THR A 118 -13.83 27.40 64.08
CA THR A 118 -13.86 26.01 64.55
C THR A 118 -13.21 25.08 63.51
N THR A 119 -12.26 24.26 63.97
CA THR A 119 -11.57 23.28 63.15
C THR A 119 -11.91 21.85 63.57
N GLU A 120 -11.95 20.94 62.61
CA GLU A 120 -12.06 19.49 62.86
C GLU A 120 -10.94 18.76 62.13
N ALA A 121 -10.37 17.76 62.79
CA ALA A 121 -9.38 16.89 62.19
C ALA A 121 -10.07 15.91 61.24
N GLN A 122 -9.84 16.05 59.93
CA GLN A 122 -10.29 15.12 58.92
C GLN A 122 -9.10 14.39 58.31
N THR A 123 -9.30 13.11 58.01
CA THR A 123 -8.30 12.31 57.31
C THR A 123 -8.42 12.58 55.82
N VAL A 124 -7.35 13.09 55.20
CA VAL A 124 -7.32 13.45 53.78
C VAL A 124 -6.13 12.77 53.09
N MET A 125 -6.36 12.30 51.86
CA MET A 125 -5.32 11.79 50.97
C MET A 125 -4.59 12.98 50.33
N MET A 126 -3.29 13.13 50.60
CA MET A 126 -2.53 14.31 50.19
C MET A 126 -1.78 14.19 48.87
N GLU A 127 -1.76 13.00 48.26
CA GLU A 127 -0.94 12.70 47.07
C GLU A 127 -1.72 11.97 45.99
N THR A 128 -1.79 12.53 44.78
CA THR A 128 -2.25 11.78 43.60
C THR A 128 -1.05 11.10 42.92
N ARG A 129 -1.10 9.78 42.73
CA ARG A 129 -0.03 8.97 42.14
C ARG A 129 -0.51 8.25 40.88
N ARG A 130 0.34 8.28 39.85
CA ARG A 130 0.21 7.44 38.65
C ARG A 130 0.96 6.12 38.86
N VAL A 131 0.22 5.05 39.08
CA VAL A 131 0.76 3.75 39.46
C VAL A 131 0.62 2.74 38.33
N ALA A 132 1.68 1.97 38.10
CA ALA A 132 1.62 0.80 37.24
C ALA A 132 1.24 -0.43 38.09
N ARG A 133 0.15 -1.10 37.73
CA ARG A 133 -0.30 -2.32 38.40
C ARG A 133 0.08 -3.55 37.60
N LEU A 134 0.40 -4.62 38.30
CA LEU A 134 0.78 -5.90 37.73
C LEU A 134 -0.21 -7.00 38.12
N SER A 135 -0.50 -7.90 37.19
CA SER A 135 -1.23 -9.13 37.45
C SER A 135 -0.76 -10.24 36.53
N VAL A 136 -1.13 -11.46 36.88
CA VAL A 136 -0.84 -12.66 36.09
C VAL A 136 -2.13 -13.15 35.45
N ARG A 137 -2.12 -13.29 34.12
CA ARG A 137 -3.16 -13.98 33.37
C ARG A 137 -2.73 -15.43 33.16
N GLN A 138 -3.59 -16.37 33.50
CA GLN A 138 -3.32 -17.80 33.37
C GLN A 138 -3.83 -18.31 32.02
N GLY A 139 -2.99 -19.03 31.29
CA GLY A 139 -3.40 -19.75 30.08
C GLY A 139 -4.00 -21.11 30.36
N VAL A 140 -4.30 -21.84 29.28
CA VAL A 140 -4.84 -23.20 29.33
C VAL A 140 -3.69 -24.20 29.37
N GLU A 141 -3.89 -25.29 30.10
CA GLU A 141 -2.94 -26.40 30.18
C GLU A 141 -2.97 -27.24 28.89
N SER A 142 -1.81 -27.48 28.28
CA SER A 142 -1.66 -28.20 27.00
C SER A 142 -0.26 -28.79 26.88
N PRO A 143 -0.07 -29.90 26.12
CA PRO A 143 1.27 -30.38 25.74
C PRO A 143 2.10 -29.32 25.02
N ASP A 144 1.44 -28.51 24.18
CA ASP A 144 1.98 -27.33 23.52
C ASP A 144 1.20 -26.09 24.00
N PRO A 145 1.60 -25.47 25.12
CA PRO A 145 0.86 -24.36 25.70
C PRO A 145 1.01 -23.09 24.88
N VAL A 146 -0.07 -22.33 24.74
CA VAL A 146 -0.09 -21.02 24.08
C VAL A 146 -0.32 -19.93 25.13
N ALA A 147 0.26 -18.74 24.91
CA ALA A 147 0.08 -17.59 25.80
C ALA A 147 -1.41 -17.16 25.81
N PRO A 148 -1.96 -16.77 26.98
CA PRO A 148 -3.33 -16.28 27.07
C PRO A 148 -3.53 -14.98 26.28
N ALA A 149 -4.75 -14.76 25.79
CA ALA A 149 -5.12 -13.50 25.17
C ALA A 149 -5.05 -12.35 26.18
N ILE A 150 -4.50 -11.20 25.75
CA ILE A 150 -4.36 -10.00 26.58
C ILE A 150 -5.58 -9.10 26.38
N VAL A 151 -6.17 -8.63 27.47
CA VAL A 151 -7.35 -7.75 27.45
C VAL A 151 -6.94 -6.34 27.01
N GLU A 152 -7.81 -5.67 26.28
CA GLU A 152 -7.64 -4.26 25.93
C GLU A 152 -7.40 -3.41 27.19
N GLY A 153 -6.41 -2.52 27.15
CA GLY A 153 -5.96 -1.76 28.32
C GLY A 153 -4.79 -2.37 29.08
N GLN A 154 -4.38 -3.61 28.77
CA GLN A 154 -3.24 -4.28 29.41
C GLN A 154 -2.05 -4.44 28.44
N LEU A 155 -0.83 -4.38 28.97
CA LEU A 155 0.42 -4.63 28.23
C LEU A 155 1.10 -5.89 28.75
N GLU A 156 1.43 -6.84 27.88
CA GLU A 156 2.20 -8.04 28.25
C GLU A 156 3.68 -7.68 28.48
N ILE A 157 4.21 -8.03 29.64
CA ILE A 157 5.61 -7.79 30.02
C ILE A 157 6.46 -9.05 29.87
N ALA A 158 5.94 -10.19 30.33
CA ALA A 158 6.68 -11.45 30.35
C ALA A 158 5.76 -12.66 30.19
N ARG A 159 6.28 -13.73 29.61
CA ARG A 159 5.66 -15.05 29.49
C ARG A 159 6.36 -16.03 30.42
N ILE A 160 5.61 -16.62 31.32
CA ILE A 160 6.07 -17.57 32.34
C ILE A 160 5.58 -18.96 31.96
N THR A 161 6.49 -19.88 31.69
CA THR A 161 6.16 -21.28 31.41
C THR A 161 6.17 -22.07 32.71
N LEU A 162 5.04 -22.67 33.07
CA LEU A 162 4.88 -23.53 34.25
C LEU A 162 4.82 -25.00 33.82
N THR A 163 5.47 -25.85 34.62
CA THR A 163 5.35 -27.32 34.59
C THR A 163 4.71 -27.81 35.90
N THR A 164 4.47 -29.11 36.01
CA THR A 164 3.94 -29.73 37.23
C THR A 164 4.87 -29.61 38.44
N THR A 165 6.13 -29.21 38.24
CA THR A 165 7.15 -29.10 39.30
C THR A 165 7.55 -27.66 39.62
N GLY A 166 7.18 -26.67 38.80
CA GLY A 166 7.55 -25.27 39.02
C GLY A 166 7.60 -24.42 37.75
N ILE A 167 8.20 -23.25 37.85
CA ILE A 167 8.50 -22.36 36.74
C ILE A 167 9.66 -22.97 35.93
N GLU A 168 9.45 -23.20 34.64
CA GLU A 168 10.47 -23.70 33.71
C GLU A 168 11.28 -22.54 33.10
N SER A 169 10.59 -21.47 32.68
CA SER A 169 11.23 -20.31 32.06
C SER A 169 10.40 -19.04 32.23
N ILE A 170 11.10 -17.89 32.26
CA ILE A 170 10.52 -16.55 32.23
C ILE A 170 11.13 -15.83 31.02
N ALA A 171 10.31 -15.53 30.03
CA ALA A 171 10.71 -14.82 28.82
C ALA A 171 10.10 -13.42 28.81
N MET A 172 10.93 -12.38 28.89
CA MET A 172 10.49 -10.99 28.75
C MET A 172 10.08 -10.72 27.30
N VAL A 173 8.98 -9.98 27.11
CA VAL A 173 8.51 -9.58 25.77
C VAL A 173 9.26 -8.33 25.33
N ALA A 174 10.32 -8.52 24.55
CA ALA A 174 11.21 -7.44 24.12
C ALA A 174 10.50 -6.40 23.23
N ASP A 175 9.54 -6.82 22.41
CA ASP A 175 8.79 -5.93 21.52
C ASP A 175 7.98 -4.87 22.27
N ASN A 176 7.59 -5.17 23.52
CA ASN A 176 6.84 -4.27 24.40
C ASN A 176 7.76 -3.39 25.28
N ALA A 177 9.07 -3.63 25.27
CA ALA A 177 10.03 -2.83 26.01
C ALA A 177 10.30 -1.49 25.30
N LEU A 178 10.49 -0.43 26.08
CA LEU A 178 10.93 0.86 25.58
C LEU A 178 12.47 0.88 25.47
N PRO A 179 13.05 0.95 24.27
CA PRO A 179 14.49 1.11 24.11
C PRO A 179 14.98 2.46 24.65
N SER A 180 16.21 2.49 25.18
CA SER A 180 16.83 3.75 25.62
C SER A 180 17.40 4.54 24.44
N THR A 181 17.51 5.86 24.61
CA THR A 181 18.20 6.74 23.62
C THR A 181 19.66 6.34 23.40
N ALA A 182 20.34 5.86 24.44
CA ALA A 182 21.67 5.27 24.32
C ALA A 182 21.68 3.99 23.46
N ALA A 183 20.69 3.11 23.59
CA ALA A 183 20.58 1.93 22.72
C ALA A 183 20.34 2.31 21.25
N HIS A 184 19.53 3.33 21.01
CA HIS A 184 19.39 3.93 19.67
C HIS A 184 20.70 4.54 19.16
N GLY A 185 21.41 5.28 20.00
CA GLY A 185 22.72 5.86 19.69
C GLY A 185 23.77 4.79 19.37
N THR A 186 23.81 3.68 20.11
CA THR A 186 24.71 2.55 19.83
C THR A 186 24.36 1.87 18.50
N ARG A 187 23.07 1.64 18.21
CA ARG A 187 22.64 1.10 16.91
C ARG A 187 23.00 2.03 15.75
N LEU A 188 22.81 3.34 15.94
CA LEU A 188 23.19 4.35 14.96
C LEU A 188 24.71 4.39 14.77
N ALA A 189 25.48 4.36 15.86
CA ALA A 189 26.94 4.32 15.81
C ALA A 189 27.45 3.04 15.13
N HIS A 190 26.80 1.89 15.31
CA HIS A 190 27.13 0.67 14.58
C HIS A 190 26.83 0.80 13.08
N LEU A 191 25.71 1.42 12.70
CA LEU A 191 25.39 1.71 11.30
C LEU A 191 26.37 2.71 10.68
N GLU A 192 26.73 3.77 11.41
CA GLU A 192 27.71 4.76 10.98
C GLU A 192 29.12 4.18 10.88
N THR A 193 29.50 3.31 11.82
CA THR A 193 30.79 2.61 11.78
C THR A 193 30.81 1.62 10.63
N PHE A 194 29.74 0.85 10.43
CA PHE A 194 29.62 -0.02 9.26
C PHE A 194 29.70 0.78 7.96
N ARG A 195 29.00 1.92 7.87
CA ARG A 195 29.07 2.82 6.72
C ARG A 195 30.47 3.38 6.52
N ARG A 196 31.14 3.82 7.58
CA ARG A 196 32.51 4.35 7.55
C ARG A 196 33.52 3.28 7.14
N ASP A 197 33.40 2.08 7.67
CA ASP A 197 34.28 0.95 7.36
C ASP A 197 34.03 0.46 5.93
N ALA A 198 32.78 0.37 5.49
CA ALA A 198 32.43 0.05 4.11
C ALA A 198 32.95 1.13 3.16
N GLN A 199 32.75 2.41 3.49
CA GLN A 199 33.22 3.54 2.69
C GLN A 199 34.74 3.61 2.64
N ALA A 200 35.44 3.40 3.75
CA ALA A 200 36.91 3.37 3.80
C ALA A 200 37.47 2.15 3.06
N LYS A 201 36.78 1.00 3.06
CA LYS A 201 37.17 -0.16 2.25
C LYS A 201 36.88 0.06 0.76
N VAL A 202 35.79 0.72 0.40
CA VAL A 202 35.48 1.08 -1.00
C VAL A 202 36.43 2.17 -1.51
N GLN A 203 36.76 3.17 -0.70
CA GLN A 203 37.77 4.19 -1.00
C GLN A 203 39.18 3.60 -1.01
N GLY A 204 39.49 2.69 -0.09
CA GLY A 204 40.74 1.94 -0.06
C GLY A 204 40.89 1.04 -1.28
N LEU A 205 39.81 0.36 -1.71
CA LEU A 205 39.78 -0.35 -2.98
C LEU A 205 39.97 0.61 -4.16
N SER A 206 39.35 1.78 -4.16
CA SER A 206 39.57 2.80 -5.21
C SER A 206 41.02 3.32 -5.24
N GLY A 207 41.64 3.52 -4.08
CA GLY A 207 43.04 3.96 -3.95
C GLY A 207 44.05 2.85 -4.26
N ASP A 208 43.79 1.62 -3.84
CA ASP A 208 44.58 0.43 -4.19
C ASP A 208 44.41 0.10 -5.67
N ILE A 209 43.22 0.32 -6.24
CA ILE A 209 42.96 0.26 -7.69
C ILE A 209 43.74 1.35 -8.39
N ALA A 210 43.76 2.60 -7.92
CA ALA A 210 44.53 3.68 -8.53
C ALA A 210 46.06 3.45 -8.45
N ALA A 211 46.55 2.90 -7.33
CA ALA A 211 47.95 2.49 -7.18
C ALA A 211 48.30 1.25 -8.03
N LEU A 212 47.35 0.32 -8.20
CA LEU A 212 47.42 -0.75 -9.20
C LEU A 212 47.39 -0.17 -10.62
N THR A 213 46.60 0.86 -10.91
CA THR A 213 46.53 1.53 -12.22
C THR A 213 47.89 2.17 -12.56
N GLU A 214 48.56 2.78 -11.60
CA GLU A 214 49.89 3.37 -11.80
C GLU A 214 51.00 2.30 -11.91
N GLY A 215 50.85 1.16 -11.22
CA GLY A 215 51.77 0.01 -11.29
C GLY A 215 51.51 -0.99 -12.43
N GLN A 216 50.32 -1.01 -13.02
CA GLN A 216 49.86 -2.01 -14.00
C GLN A 216 49.68 -1.48 -15.42
N ALA A 217 50.14 -0.26 -15.71
CA ALA A 217 50.27 0.25 -17.08
C ALA A 217 51.02 -0.71 -18.06
N ASN A 218 51.65 -1.78 -17.56
CA ASN A 218 52.37 -2.78 -18.34
C ASN A 218 51.90 -4.26 -18.19
N MET A 219 50.86 -4.62 -17.41
CA MET A 219 50.57 -6.06 -17.15
C MET A 219 49.10 -6.54 -17.15
N VAL A 220 48.09 -5.67 -17.24
CA VAL A 220 46.68 -6.08 -17.40
C VAL A 220 46.12 -5.47 -18.68
N GLY A 221 45.48 -6.28 -19.54
CA GLY A 221 44.87 -5.76 -20.76
C GLY A 221 43.72 -4.79 -20.42
N VAL A 222 43.71 -3.63 -21.08
CA VAL A 222 42.68 -2.56 -20.95
C VAL A 222 41.25 -3.13 -20.95
N GLU A 223 41.03 -4.21 -21.71
CA GLU A 223 39.76 -4.94 -21.76
C GLU A 223 39.29 -5.51 -20.41
N GLN A 224 40.19 -6.13 -19.62
CA GLN A 224 39.84 -6.72 -18.31
C GLN A 224 39.50 -5.63 -17.29
N TYR A 225 40.15 -4.46 -17.40
CA TYR A 225 39.85 -3.30 -16.57
C TYR A 225 38.47 -2.71 -16.89
N GLY A 226 38.15 -2.52 -18.17
CA GLY A 226 36.81 -2.08 -18.59
C GLY A 226 35.70 -3.02 -18.13
N GLN A 227 35.92 -4.35 -18.15
CA GLN A 227 34.95 -5.32 -17.62
C GLN A 227 34.70 -5.17 -16.10
N VAL A 228 35.71 -4.78 -15.32
CA VAL A 228 35.55 -4.50 -13.88
C VAL A 228 34.75 -3.22 -13.69
N LEU A 229 35.01 -2.17 -14.46
CA LEU A 229 34.26 -0.92 -14.43
C LEU A 229 32.77 -1.13 -14.75
N ASP A 230 32.44 -1.96 -15.74
CA ASP A 230 31.03 -2.22 -16.07
C ASP A 230 30.27 -3.00 -14.97
N ARG A 231 30.97 -3.91 -14.30
CA ARG A 231 30.42 -4.63 -13.14
C ARG A 231 30.23 -3.69 -11.96
N LEU A 232 31.19 -2.79 -11.74
CA LEU A 232 31.10 -1.76 -10.71
C LEU A 232 29.93 -0.82 -11.00
N ALA A 233 29.78 -0.34 -12.23
CA ALA A 233 28.64 0.48 -12.68
C ALA A 233 27.29 -0.18 -12.37
N SER A 234 27.19 -1.49 -12.60
CA SER A 234 25.96 -2.24 -12.28
C SER A 234 25.69 -2.34 -10.77
N VAL A 235 26.72 -2.32 -9.94
CA VAL A 235 26.60 -2.28 -8.47
C VAL A 235 26.28 -0.85 -8.00
N GLU A 236 26.92 0.16 -8.58
CA GLU A 236 26.68 1.58 -8.34
C GLU A 236 25.25 1.97 -8.68
N ALA A 237 24.73 1.51 -9.81
CA ALA A 237 23.33 1.70 -10.20
C ALA A 237 22.34 1.03 -9.23
N LYS A 238 22.74 -0.04 -8.53
CA LYS A 238 21.93 -0.67 -7.46
C LYS A 238 22.04 0.08 -6.13
N THR A 239 23.17 0.68 -5.82
CA THR A 239 23.43 1.36 -4.53
C THR A 239 23.15 2.86 -4.55
N GLY A 240 23.09 3.49 -5.74
CA GLY A 240 22.70 4.90 -5.94
C GLY A 240 23.82 5.86 -5.69
N VAL A 241 24.99 5.48 -6.16
CA VAL A 241 26.10 6.42 -6.28
C VAL A 241 25.70 7.46 -7.34
N PRO A 242 25.81 8.77 -7.05
CA PRO A 242 25.52 9.81 -8.03
C PRO A 242 26.44 9.69 -9.26
N ASP A 243 25.86 9.86 -10.45
CA ASP A 243 26.55 9.63 -11.71
C ASP A 243 27.73 10.59 -11.96
N SER A 244 27.70 11.78 -11.36
CA SER A 244 28.79 12.77 -11.43
C SER A 244 30.00 12.42 -10.57
N ALA A 245 29.89 11.39 -9.72
CA ALA A 245 30.98 10.96 -8.85
C ALA A 245 31.81 9.81 -9.46
N VAL A 246 31.40 9.26 -10.60
CA VAL A 246 31.95 8.02 -11.17
C VAL A 246 32.15 8.13 -12.68
N SER A 247 33.25 7.55 -13.19
CA SER A 247 33.53 7.51 -14.63
C SER A 247 32.78 6.38 -15.35
N SER A 248 32.07 5.52 -14.61
CA SER A 248 31.29 4.40 -15.11
C SER A 248 29.80 4.55 -14.81
N PHE A 249 28.92 4.07 -15.69
CA PHE A 249 27.47 4.16 -15.54
C PHE A 249 26.76 2.97 -16.15
N ALA A 250 25.64 2.61 -15.55
CA ALA A 250 24.76 1.56 -16.06
C ALA A 250 23.31 1.97 -15.87
N ASP A 251 22.53 1.82 -16.93
CA ASP A 251 21.08 1.94 -16.88
C ASP A 251 20.42 0.68 -17.47
N PHE A 252 19.39 0.23 -16.76
CA PHE A 252 18.57 -0.92 -17.11
C PHE A 252 17.29 -0.50 -17.86
N LEU A 253 17.12 0.80 -18.16
CA LEU A 253 16.12 1.35 -19.07
C LEU A 253 14.69 0.96 -18.67
N LEU A 254 14.44 0.88 -17.35
CA LEU A 254 13.13 0.52 -16.80
C LEU A 254 12.16 1.71 -16.78
N ASP A 255 12.68 2.93 -16.79
CA ASP A 255 11.95 4.17 -16.95
C ASP A 255 12.72 5.14 -17.87
N GLU A 256 12.13 6.31 -18.13
CA GLU A 256 12.70 7.34 -19.02
C GLU A 256 13.81 8.17 -18.35
N SER A 257 14.23 7.89 -17.11
CA SER A 257 15.09 8.80 -16.34
C SER A 257 16.48 9.04 -16.93
N ALA A 258 17.02 8.10 -17.71
CA ALA A 258 18.29 8.28 -18.42
C ALA A 258 18.11 8.62 -19.92
N SER A 259 16.90 8.96 -20.33
CA SER A 259 16.53 9.24 -21.72
C SER A 259 16.04 10.67 -21.88
N ASP A 260 16.71 11.46 -22.72
CA ASP A 260 16.25 12.82 -22.98
C ASP A 260 15.17 12.81 -24.05
N THR A 261 13.93 12.63 -23.60
CA THR A 261 12.73 12.62 -24.46
C THR A 261 12.43 14.00 -25.07
N GLY A 262 13.05 15.08 -24.56
CA GLY A 262 12.90 16.44 -25.05
C GLY A 262 13.90 16.82 -26.15
N PHE A 263 14.95 16.03 -26.35
CA PHE A 263 15.98 16.32 -27.35
C PHE A 263 15.42 16.23 -28.77
N ALA A 264 15.79 17.20 -29.62
CA ALA A 264 15.35 17.24 -31.01
C ALA A 264 15.85 16.01 -31.79
N GLY A 265 14.91 15.20 -32.30
CA GLY A 265 15.22 13.95 -33.01
C GLY A 265 15.12 12.70 -32.14
N TYR A 266 14.76 12.82 -30.86
CA TYR A 266 14.34 11.68 -30.06
C TYR A 266 13.08 11.04 -30.65
N HIS A 267 13.15 9.74 -30.91
CA HIS A 267 12.09 8.94 -31.52
C HIS A 267 12.22 7.48 -31.07
N ALA A 268 11.96 7.22 -29.78
CA ALA A 268 12.00 5.89 -29.20
C ALA A 268 10.99 5.79 -28.05
N LYS A 269 10.63 4.56 -27.68
CA LYS A 269 9.84 4.28 -26.47
C LYS A 269 10.75 3.60 -25.45
N VAL A 270 10.67 3.99 -24.18
CA VAL A 270 11.42 3.33 -23.09
C VAL A 270 10.44 2.66 -22.16
N GLU A 271 10.48 1.33 -22.13
CA GLU A 271 9.56 0.51 -21.34
C GLU A 271 10.21 -0.85 -21.08
N GLU A 272 11.03 -0.97 -20.03
CA GLU A 272 11.89 -2.15 -19.80
C GLU A 272 12.79 -2.41 -21.01
N GLY A 273 13.52 -1.37 -21.44
CA GLY A 273 14.39 -1.32 -22.60
C GLY A 273 14.00 -0.24 -23.61
N ILE A 274 14.94 0.09 -24.50
CA ILE A 274 14.71 0.97 -25.65
C ILE A 274 14.00 0.17 -26.73
N ARG A 275 12.82 0.62 -27.12
CA ARG A 275 11.91 -0.04 -28.05
C ARG A 275 11.57 0.88 -29.21
N PHE A 276 11.12 0.25 -30.29
CA PHE A 276 10.56 0.94 -31.43
C PHE A 276 9.34 1.77 -31.00
N PRO A 277 9.27 3.04 -31.42
CA PRO A 277 8.08 3.86 -31.17
C PRO A 277 6.90 3.34 -32.00
N GLU A 278 5.72 3.87 -31.72
CA GLU A 278 4.51 3.50 -32.45
C GLU A 278 4.43 4.30 -33.76
N ALA A 279 4.52 3.62 -34.92
CA ALA A 279 4.28 4.26 -36.22
C ALA A 279 2.80 4.68 -36.37
N ALA A 280 1.91 3.91 -35.76
CA ALA A 280 0.49 4.21 -35.65
C ALA A 280 -0.04 3.66 -34.32
N SER A 281 -0.92 4.42 -33.69
CA SER A 281 -1.70 3.95 -32.55
C SER A 281 -3.10 4.56 -32.53
N SER A 282 -4.02 3.83 -31.91
CA SER A 282 -5.39 4.24 -31.71
C SER A 282 -5.82 3.87 -30.30
N THR A 283 -6.34 4.85 -29.58
CA THR A 283 -6.83 4.67 -28.21
C THR A 283 -8.33 4.86 -28.18
N THR A 284 -9.04 3.86 -27.67
CA THR A 284 -10.49 3.88 -27.46
C THR A 284 -10.83 3.39 -26.05
N ALA A 285 -12.06 3.60 -25.58
CA ALA A 285 -12.54 2.97 -24.35
C ALA A 285 -13.15 1.60 -24.67
N LEU A 286 -13.05 0.65 -23.73
CA LEU A 286 -13.79 -0.61 -23.82
C LEU A 286 -15.30 -0.30 -23.85
N ALA A 287 -16.01 -0.95 -24.76
CA ALA A 287 -17.45 -0.85 -24.88
C ALA A 287 -18.04 -2.23 -25.24
N LEU A 288 -19.31 -2.44 -24.90
CA LEU A 288 -20.03 -3.63 -25.35
C LEU A 288 -20.31 -3.53 -26.85
N LYS A 289 -20.18 -4.65 -27.57
CA LYS A 289 -20.59 -4.73 -28.98
C LYS A 289 -22.09 -4.48 -29.13
N ASN A 290 -22.88 -5.10 -28.24
CA ASN A 290 -24.30 -4.90 -28.13
C ASN A 290 -24.62 -4.32 -26.75
N PRO A 291 -25.07 -3.05 -26.65
CA PRO A 291 -25.40 -2.43 -25.37
C PRO A 291 -26.51 -3.12 -24.58
N ILE A 292 -27.36 -3.93 -25.23
CA ILE A 292 -28.48 -4.66 -24.63
C ILE A 292 -28.24 -6.18 -24.60
N ASP A 293 -26.98 -6.62 -24.52
CA ASP A 293 -26.64 -8.04 -24.40
C ASP A 293 -27.29 -8.66 -23.13
N PRO A 294 -28.21 -9.63 -23.27
CA PRO A 294 -28.88 -10.26 -22.12
C PRO A 294 -27.94 -11.10 -21.25
N GLY A 295 -26.75 -11.44 -21.74
CA GLY A 295 -25.70 -12.15 -21.00
C GLY A 295 -24.84 -11.24 -20.11
N ALA A 296 -24.97 -9.92 -20.25
CA ALA A 296 -24.22 -8.93 -19.51
C ALA A 296 -25.16 -8.02 -18.68
N LYS A 297 -24.64 -7.48 -17.59
CA LYS A 297 -25.28 -6.41 -16.81
C LYS A 297 -24.28 -5.28 -16.64
N LEU A 298 -24.65 -4.10 -17.14
CA LEU A 298 -23.87 -2.88 -17.02
C LEU A 298 -24.55 -1.96 -15.99
N SER A 299 -23.85 -1.63 -14.91
CA SER A 299 -24.35 -0.73 -13.86
C SER A 299 -23.22 0.19 -13.41
N ASP A 300 -23.43 1.51 -13.43
CA ASP A 300 -22.38 2.51 -13.12
C ASP A 300 -21.07 2.30 -13.91
N GLY A 301 -21.18 1.83 -15.15
CA GLY A 301 -20.04 1.48 -16.01
C GLY A 301 -19.31 0.20 -15.63
N LEU A 302 -19.73 -0.52 -14.58
CA LEU A 302 -19.26 -1.85 -14.21
C LEU A 302 -19.99 -2.91 -15.03
N LEU A 303 -19.22 -3.70 -15.76
CA LEU A 303 -19.64 -4.88 -16.49
C LEU A 303 -19.52 -6.11 -15.58
N LEU A 304 -20.64 -6.81 -15.44
CA LEU A 304 -20.74 -8.11 -14.80
C LEU A 304 -21.51 -9.08 -15.72
N PRO A 305 -21.33 -10.39 -15.55
CA PRO A 305 -22.24 -11.38 -16.12
C PRO A 305 -23.68 -11.14 -15.65
N ALA A 306 -24.67 -11.52 -16.45
CA ALA A 306 -26.06 -11.41 -16.06
C ALA A 306 -26.35 -12.14 -14.73
N TYR A 307 -27.00 -11.45 -13.80
CA TYR A 307 -27.32 -11.96 -12.48
C TYR A 307 -28.72 -11.55 -12.03
N ASP A 308 -29.29 -12.35 -11.15
CA ASP A 308 -30.51 -12.04 -10.41
C ASP A 308 -30.16 -11.63 -8.98
N ARG A 309 -31.00 -10.80 -8.37
CA ARG A 309 -30.82 -10.37 -6.98
C ARG A 309 -31.23 -11.49 -6.03
N ASP A 310 -30.37 -11.84 -5.09
CA ASP A 310 -30.64 -12.89 -4.10
C ASP A 310 -30.40 -12.38 -2.67
N LEU A 311 -31.29 -12.76 -1.75
CA LEU A 311 -31.15 -12.38 -0.33
C LEU A 311 -30.05 -13.22 0.32
N ARG A 312 -28.99 -12.58 0.77
CA ARG A 312 -27.82 -13.24 1.38
C ARG A 312 -27.88 -13.27 2.89
N PHE A 313 -28.38 -12.18 3.47
CA PHE A 313 -28.44 -11.99 4.90
C PHE A 313 -29.61 -11.09 5.25
N SER A 314 -30.26 -11.34 6.38
CA SER A 314 -31.27 -10.45 6.94
C SER A 314 -31.29 -10.60 8.46
N THR A 315 -31.43 -9.47 9.16
CA THR A 315 -31.69 -9.44 10.60
C THR A 315 -33.16 -9.76 10.94
N GLY A 316 -34.04 -9.85 9.92
CA GLY A 316 -35.48 -10.00 10.10
C GLY A 316 -36.22 -8.67 10.20
N ALA A 317 -37.53 -8.76 10.51
CA ALA A 317 -38.41 -7.60 10.60
C ALA A 317 -38.09 -6.73 11.84
N PRO A 318 -38.31 -5.39 11.75
CA PRO A 318 -38.02 -4.50 12.87
C PRO A 318 -38.92 -4.77 14.08
N THR A 319 -38.34 -4.72 15.28
CA THR A 319 -39.04 -4.85 16.58
C THR A 319 -38.96 -3.58 17.43
N GLY A 320 -38.17 -2.58 16.99
CA GLY A 320 -38.07 -1.25 17.57
C GLY A 320 -37.82 -0.18 16.51
N GLU A 321 -37.56 1.05 16.95
CA GLU A 321 -37.26 2.18 16.07
C GLU A 321 -36.19 3.10 16.66
N VAL A 322 -35.45 3.78 15.79
CA VAL A 322 -34.51 4.85 16.13
C VAL A 322 -34.77 6.07 15.26
N LYS A 323 -34.79 7.24 15.90
CA LYS A 323 -34.96 8.54 15.26
C LYS A 323 -33.62 8.99 14.66
N LEU A 324 -33.56 9.27 13.34
CA LEU A 324 -32.30 9.68 12.71
C LEU A 324 -31.90 11.11 13.06
N ASN A 325 -32.84 12.05 12.98
CA ASN A 325 -32.61 13.43 13.40
C ASN A 325 -32.62 13.63 14.93
N GLY A 326 -32.37 12.57 15.70
CA GLY A 326 -32.19 12.63 17.16
C GLY A 326 -30.74 12.90 17.57
N TYR A 327 -29.81 12.92 16.62
CA TYR A 327 -28.36 13.01 16.82
C TYR A 327 -27.77 14.33 16.29
N SER A 328 -26.47 14.55 16.49
CA SER A 328 -25.84 15.82 16.10
C SER A 328 -25.84 15.98 14.57
N TYR A 329 -26.35 17.13 14.11
CA TYR A 329 -26.35 17.50 12.70
C TYR A 329 -24.98 18.03 12.28
N GLN A 330 -24.44 17.53 11.17
CA GLN A 330 -23.15 17.98 10.65
C GLN A 330 -23.00 17.75 9.14
N THR A 331 -21.90 18.23 8.57
CA THR A 331 -21.48 17.86 7.21
C THR A 331 -20.58 16.64 7.30
N ASN A 332 -21.03 15.51 6.76
CA ASN A 332 -20.27 14.26 6.73
C ASN A 332 -19.41 14.24 5.47
N GLU A 333 -18.09 14.18 5.65
CA GLU A 333 -17.12 14.05 4.56
C GLU A 333 -16.83 12.57 4.32
N LEU A 334 -17.06 12.12 3.08
CA LEU A 334 -16.88 10.74 2.66
C LEU A 334 -15.84 10.69 1.55
N THR A 335 -14.86 9.81 1.69
CA THR A 335 -13.89 9.54 0.62
C THR A 335 -14.17 8.14 0.08
N ARG A 336 -14.64 8.09 -1.18
CA ARG A 336 -14.99 6.84 -1.85
C ARG A 336 -13.78 6.28 -2.61
N LYS A 337 -13.33 5.09 -2.23
CA LYS A 337 -12.31 4.30 -2.93
C LYS A 337 -12.85 3.80 -4.27
N THR A 338 -11.99 3.76 -5.29
CA THR A 338 -12.32 3.10 -6.57
C THR A 338 -11.74 1.69 -6.65
N LEU A 339 -12.29 0.87 -7.54
CA LEU A 339 -11.67 -0.42 -7.90
C LEU A 339 -10.24 -0.22 -8.39
N VAL A 340 -9.36 -1.16 -8.04
CA VAL A 340 -7.96 -1.16 -8.48
C VAL A 340 -7.84 -1.25 -9.99
N ARG A 341 -6.74 -0.71 -10.53
CA ARG A 341 -6.42 -0.84 -11.94
C ARG A 341 -5.80 -2.21 -12.25
N TYR A 342 -6.15 -2.70 -13.42
CA TYR A 342 -5.63 -3.89 -14.08
C TYR A 342 -5.08 -3.44 -15.43
N ARG A 343 -3.85 -3.83 -15.75
CA ARG A 343 -3.25 -3.60 -17.07
C ARG A 343 -2.83 -4.91 -17.70
N LEU A 344 -3.30 -5.14 -18.91
CA LEU A 344 -2.89 -6.24 -19.78
C LEU A 344 -2.25 -5.67 -21.03
N ARG A 345 -0.98 -5.98 -21.27
CA ARG A 345 -0.26 -5.64 -22.48
C ARG A 345 0.09 -6.92 -23.22
N HIS A 346 -0.32 -7.03 -24.48
CA HIS A 346 -0.07 -8.21 -25.29
C HIS A 346 0.30 -7.84 -26.72
N GLY A 347 1.42 -8.36 -27.21
CA GLY A 347 1.85 -8.16 -28.60
C GLY A 347 3.36 -8.05 -28.79
N ILE A 348 3.75 -7.76 -30.03
CA ILE A 348 5.14 -7.87 -30.51
C ILE A 348 6.10 -6.84 -29.89
N LEU A 349 5.60 -5.69 -29.43
CA LEU A 349 6.38 -4.66 -28.71
C LEU A 349 6.70 -5.05 -27.26
N HIS A 350 6.12 -6.13 -26.75
CA HIS A 350 6.27 -6.57 -25.37
C HIS A 350 7.02 -7.92 -25.23
N PRO A 351 8.14 -8.19 -25.93
CA PRO A 351 8.96 -9.35 -25.59
C PRO A 351 9.45 -9.26 -24.15
N PHE A 352 9.65 -10.42 -23.54
CA PHE A 352 10.29 -10.55 -22.26
C PHE A 352 11.64 -9.83 -22.27
N SER A 353 11.90 -9.00 -21.26
CA SER A 353 13.21 -8.39 -21.01
C SER A 353 13.88 -9.11 -19.84
N SER A 354 15.14 -9.52 -19.96
CA SER A 354 15.88 -10.13 -18.85
C SER A 354 16.07 -9.18 -17.65
N ARG A 355 15.82 -7.87 -17.83
CA ARG A 355 16.08 -6.81 -16.86
C ARG A 355 14.90 -6.46 -15.96
N TYR A 356 13.74 -7.06 -16.21
CA TYR A 356 12.56 -6.91 -15.33
C TYR A 356 12.85 -7.24 -13.86
N ALA A 357 13.85 -8.07 -13.56
CA ALA A 357 14.26 -8.37 -12.19
C ALA A 357 14.70 -7.12 -11.40
N PHE A 358 15.20 -6.09 -12.09
CA PHE A 358 15.60 -4.82 -11.47
C PHE A 358 14.42 -3.96 -11.03
N LEU A 359 13.19 -4.24 -11.52
CA LEU A 359 11.98 -3.60 -11.00
C LEU A 359 11.84 -3.88 -9.48
N LYS A 360 12.32 -5.02 -9.01
CA LYS A 360 12.32 -5.40 -7.58
C LYS A 360 13.32 -4.64 -6.72
N SER A 361 14.19 -3.81 -7.32
CA SER A 361 15.15 -2.97 -6.57
C SER A 361 14.47 -1.86 -5.76
N GLY A 362 13.22 -1.52 -6.09
CA GLY A 362 12.46 -0.45 -5.42
C GLY A 362 12.89 0.97 -5.80
N ARG A 363 13.77 1.12 -6.80
CA ARG A 363 14.28 2.42 -7.28
C ARG A 363 13.36 3.12 -8.27
N TYR A 364 12.62 2.34 -9.05
CA TYR A 364 11.80 2.83 -10.15
C TYR A 364 10.36 3.07 -9.69
N ASP A 365 9.71 4.11 -10.21
CA ASP A 365 8.28 4.34 -9.99
C ASP A 365 7.42 3.40 -10.85
N LEU A 366 7.27 2.16 -10.38
CA LEU A 366 6.47 1.16 -11.07
C LEU A 366 4.99 1.53 -11.17
N LEU A 367 4.41 2.08 -10.11
CA LEU A 367 2.98 2.37 -10.08
C LEU A 367 2.63 3.53 -11.01
N GLY A 368 3.45 4.58 -11.00
CA GLY A 368 3.33 5.71 -11.92
C GLY A 368 3.51 5.29 -13.37
N ALA A 369 4.55 4.52 -13.68
CA ALA A 369 4.80 4.07 -15.05
C ALA A 369 3.70 3.12 -15.59
N VAL A 370 3.17 2.25 -14.75
CA VAL A 370 2.24 1.20 -15.18
C VAL A 370 0.78 1.64 -15.15
N PHE A 371 0.32 2.31 -14.10
CA PHE A 371 -1.11 2.51 -13.87
C PHE A 371 -1.62 3.89 -14.27
N THR A 372 -0.77 4.86 -14.55
CA THR A 372 -1.18 6.23 -14.91
C THR A 372 -1.89 6.29 -16.25
N LYS A 373 -2.96 7.09 -16.34
CA LYS A 373 -3.67 7.37 -17.61
C LYS A 373 -3.32 8.76 -18.09
N GLN A 374 -2.90 8.92 -19.35
CA GLN A 374 -2.80 10.20 -20.07
C GLN A 374 -2.51 11.46 -19.21
N GLY A 375 -1.29 11.55 -18.64
CA GLY A 375 -0.87 12.75 -17.88
C GLY A 375 -1.53 12.94 -16.50
N GLU A 376 -2.30 11.96 -16.03
CA GLU A 376 -2.77 11.89 -14.64
C GLU A 376 -1.57 11.83 -13.68
N VAL A 377 -1.68 12.47 -12.52
CA VAL A 377 -0.73 12.27 -11.43
C VAL A 377 -1.44 11.42 -10.39
N LEU A 378 -0.94 10.20 -10.14
CA LEU A 378 -1.47 9.35 -9.08
C LEU A 378 -1.16 10.00 -7.72
N GLN A 379 -2.18 10.64 -7.12
CA GLN A 379 -2.10 11.32 -5.83
C GLN A 379 -2.12 10.30 -4.67
N ALA A 380 -1.15 9.40 -4.62
CA ALA A 380 -0.97 8.54 -3.46
C ALA A 380 -0.11 9.26 -2.41
N ASN A 381 -0.60 9.37 -1.17
CA ASN A 381 0.29 9.70 -0.06
C ASN A 381 1.38 8.60 0.09
N ALA A 382 2.51 8.91 0.73
CA ALA A 382 3.66 7.98 0.77
C ALA A 382 3.34 6.61 1.40
N ALA A 383 2.40 6.56 2.35
CA ALA A 383 1.97 5.33 3.01
C ALA A 383 1.10 4.44 2.10
N ALA A 384 0.11 5.04 1.45
CA ALA A 384 -0.75 4.43 0.42
C ALA A 384 0.07 3.84 -0.72
N ARG A 385 1.03 4.64 -1.22
CA ARG A 385 1.95 4.22 -2.28
C ARG A 385 2.81 3.04 -1.87
N SER A 386 3.33 3.05 -0.64
CA SER A 386 4.11 1.93 -0.11
C SER A 386 3.27 0.66 0.04
N ALA A 387 1.98 0.77 0.41
CA ALA A 387 1.08 -0.37 0.49
C ALA A 387 0.75 -0.95 -0.88
N LEU A 388 0.50 -0.09 -1.88
CA LEU A 388 0.30 -0.53 -3.26
C LEU A 388 1.51 -1.24 -3.83
N LEU A 389 2.73 -0.73 -3.60
CA LEU A 389 3.96 -1.40 -4.06
C LEU A 389 4.11 -2.81 -3.47
N ARG A 390 3.69 -3.03 -2.21
CA ARG A 390 3.70 -4.36 -1.59
C ARG A 390 2.67 -5.32 -2.19
N ASN A 391 1.54 -4.79 -2.65
CA ASN A 391 0.43 -5.57 -3.19
C ASN A 391 0.43 -5.61 -4.74
N HIS A 392 1.37 -4.94 -5.40
CA HIS A 392 1.51 -4.93 -6.86
C HIS A 392 2.20 -6.22 -7.29
N ILE A 393 1.50 -6.96 -8.13
CA ILE A 393 2.01 -8.15 -8.79
C ILE A 393 2.10 -7.88 -10.27
N PHE A 394 3.26 -8.21 -10.82
CA PHE A 394 3.52 -8.13 -12.23
C PHE A 394 4.04 -9.47 -12.75
N TRP A 395 3.59 -9.83 -13.95
CA TRP A 395 4.04 -11.00 -14.69
C TRP A 395 4.58 -10.50 -16.03
N ARG A 396 5.80 -10.91 -16.36
CA ARG A 396 6.42 -10.68 -17.66
C ARG A 396 6.63 -12.04 -18.30
N ARG A 397 5.89 -12.33 -19.35
CA ARG A 397 6.08 -13.51 -20.20
C ARG A 397 6.23 -13.06 -21.64
N HIS A 398 6.61 -13.97 -22.54
CA HIS A 398 6.80 -13.64 -23.94
C HIS A 398 5.51 -13.04 -24.52
N PHE A 399 5.58 -11.78 -24.96
CA PHE A 399 4.47 -11.03 -25.55
C PHE A 399 3.24 -10.84 -24.64
N HIS A 400 3.33 -11.15 -23.34
CA HIS A 400 2.19 -11.10 -22.43
C HIS A 400 2.63 -10.56 -21.07
N TRP A 401 2.25 -9.32 -20.80
CA TRP A 401 2.56 -8.63 -19.56
C TRP A 401 1.26 -8.29 -18.83
N VAL A 402 1.21 -8.63 -17.55
CA VAL A 402 0.06 -8.36 -16.68
C VAL A 402 0.54 -7.66 -15.44
N ASP A 403 -0.15 -6.57 -15.07
CA ASP A 403 0.06 -5.84 -13.84
C ASP A 403 -1.27 -5.68 -13.10
N LYS A 404 -1.31 -6.14 -11.84
CA LYS A 404 -2.49 -6.04 -10.98
C LYS A 404 -2.12 -5.77 -9.53
N VAL A 405 -3.07 -5.26 -8.76
CA VAL A 405 -2.95 -5.07 -7.31
C VAL A 405 -3.86 -6.09 -6.60
N GLU A 406 -3.36 -6.77 -5.58
CA GLU A 406 -4.08 -7.88 -4.90
C GLU A 406 -5.26 -7.45 -4.02
N VAL A 407 -5.46 -6.16 -3.77
CA VAL A 407 -6.63 -5.65 -3.05
C VAL A 407 -7.71 -5.18 -4.03
N PRO A 408 -9.01 -5.33 -3.72
CA PRO A 408 -10.08 -4.97 -4.67
C PRO A 408 -10.26 -3.46 -4.85
N TYR A 409 -9.96 -2.66 -3.82
CA TYR A 409 -10.08 -1.21 -3.84
C TYR A 409 -8.78 -0.55 -3.35
N TRP A 410 -8.45 0.60 -3.91
CA TRP A 410 -7.30 1.41 -3.50
C TRP A 410 -7.70 2.81 -3.04
N ASP A 411 -6.81 3.45 -2.31
CA ASP A 411 -6.92 4.80 -1.72
C ASP A 411 -6.22 5.87 -2.55
N THR A 412 -5.66 5.51 -3.71
CA THR A 412 -4.88 6.42 -4.57
C THR A 412 -5.75 7.21 -5.55
N VAL A 413 -6.87 6.63 -5.96
CA VAL A 413 -7.88 7.31 -6.76
C VAL A 413 -9.18 7.25 -5.97
N THR A 414 -9.59 8.40 -5.47
CA THR A 414 -10.78 8.54 -4.63
C THR A 414 -11.73 9.59 -5.19
N VAL A 415 -12.97 9.54 -4.75
CA VAL A 415 -13.99 10.57 -5.03
C VAL A 415 -14.52 11.07 -3.71
N ASP A 416 -14.36 12.37 -3.46
CA ASP A 416 -14.86 12.98 -2.23
C ASP A 416 -16.34 13.38 -2.39
N HIS A 417 -17.11 13.14 -1.33
CA HIS A 417 -18.52 13.48 -1.23
C HIS A 417 -18.79 14.17 0.11
N THR A 418 -19.63 15.20 0.10
CA THR A 418 -20.08 15.90 1.31
C THR A 418 -21.58 15.75 1.47
N VAL A 419 -22.02 15.16 2.57
CA VAL A 419 -23.44 14.87 2.84
C VAL A 419 -23.87 15.56 4.15
N PRO A 420 -24.72 16.59 4.10
CA PRO A 420 -25.23 17.24 5.30
C PRO A 420 -26.30 16.37 5.98
N GLY A 421 -26.22 16.23 7.30
CA GLY A 421 -27.22 15.51 8.09
C GLY A 421 -26.66 14.82 9.33
N THR A 422 -27.55 14.13 10.02
CA THR A 422 -27.20 13.17 11.07
C THR A 422 -26.70 11.88 10.46
N GLN A 423 -25.83 11.16 11.18
CA GLN A 423 -25.25 9.89 10.75
C GLN A 423 -25.48 8.82 11.80
N VAL A 424 -26.01 7.68 11.35
CA VAL A 424 -26.03 6.43 12.12
C VAL A 424 -25.32 5.34 11.32
N THR A 425 -24.85 4.31 12.01
CA THR A 425 -24.05 3.26 11.38
C THR A 425 -24.29 1.91 12.01
N GLU A 426 -24.30 0.87 11.19
CA GLU A 426 -24.35 -0.53 11.63
C GLU A 426 -23.15 -1.27 11.06
N THR A 427 -22.38 -1.96 11.91
CA THR A 427 -21.30 -2.81 11.42
C THR A 427 -21.77 -4.24 11.22
N PHE A 428 -21.22 -4.94 10.24
CA PHE A 428 -21.58 -6.32 9.96
C PHE A 428 -20.38 -7.12 9.46
N LEU A 429 -20.29 -8.38 9.89
CA LEU A 429 -19.28 -9.31 9.39
C LEU A 429 -19.76 -9.92 8.08
N GLN A 430 -18.99 -9.71 7.01
CA GLN A 430 -19.22 -10.41 5.75
C GLN A 430 -18.59 -11.81 5.83
N ALA A 431 -19.40 -12.86 5.82
CA ALA A 431 -18.89 -14.22 6.03
C ALA A 431 -18.16 -14.77 4.79
N ASN A 432 -18.78 -14.66 3.62
CA ASN A 432 -18.26 -15.20 2.36
C ASN A 432 -18.08 -14.09 1.33
N ASP A 433 -17.22 -14.29 0.34
CA ASP A 433 -17.11 -13.38 -0.81
C ASP A 433 -18.48 -13.22 -1.49
N MET A 434 -18.87 -11.97 -1.78
CA MET A 434 -20.09 -11.68 -2.54
C MET A 434 -19.97 -10.38 -3.32
N VAL A 435 -20.79 -10.24 -4.36
CA VAL A 435 -21.05 -8.94 -4.99
C VAL A 435 -22.36 -8.39 -4.44
N LEU A 436 -22.29 -7.33 -3.65
CA LEU A 436 -23.46 -6.61 -3.12
C LEU A 436 -24.13 -5.79 -4.23
N ASP A 437 -25.42 -6.01 -4.45
CA ASP A 437 -26.23 -5.30 -5.45
C ASP A 437 -27.22 -4.33 -4.81
N ALA A 438 -27.71 -4.62 -3.61
CA ALA A 438 -28.62 -3.74 -2.89
C ALA A 438 -28.57 -3.98 -1.38
N LEU A 439 -29.04 -2.98 -0.64
CA LEU A 439 -29.28 -3.04 0.80
C LEU A 439 -30.79 -2.90 1.06
N GLY A 440 -31.35 -3.72 1.94
CA GLY A 440 -32.69 -3.54 2.47
C GLY A 440 -32.65 -2.77 3.78
N LEU A 441 -33.47 -1.71 3.88
CA LEU A 441 -33.65 -0.93 5.10
C LEU A 441 -35.14 -0.82 5.44
N TRP A 442 -35.47 -0.90 6.73
CA TRP A 442 -36.83 -0.74 7.22
C TRP A 442 -37.03 0.64 7.82
N PHE A 443 -38.02 1.39 7.34
CA PHE A 443 -38.42 2.66 7.96
C PHE A 443 -39.73 2.48 8.71
N THR A 444 -39.85 3.03 9.92
CA THR A 444 -41.10 2.96 10.70
C THR A 444 -41.92 4.23 10.58
N LYS A 445 -41.26 5.37 10.36
CA LYS A 445 -41.86 6.67 10.10
C LYS A 445 -41.00 7.44 9.11
N LEU A 446 -41.64 8.26 8.29
CA LEU A 446 -40.97 9.09 7.30
C LEU A 446 -41.39 10.54 7.48
N ALA A 447 -40.43 11.45 7.37
CA ALA A 447 -40.70 12.88 7.32
C ALA A 447 -41.54 13.27 6.08
N ALA A 448 -42.02 14.51 6.04
CA ALA A 448 -42.74 15.02 4.87
C ALA A 448 -41.84 15.12 3.62
N ASP A 449 -40.56 15.42 3.81
CA ASP A 449 -39.55 15.55 2.76
C ASP A 449 -38.16 15.16 3.28
N GLY A 450 -37.21 14.96 2.36
CA GLY A 450 -35.78 14.80 2.60
C GLY A 450 -35.23 13.42 2.19
N ALA A 451 -34.10 13.46 1.49
CA ALA A 451 -33.41 12.28 0.97
C ALA A 451 -32.63 11.53 2.07
N VAL A 452 -32.34 10.26 1.80
CA VAL A 452 -31.47 9.41 2.62
C VAL A 452 -30.28 8.96 1.78
N THR A 453 -29.08 9.30 2.23
CA THR A 453 -27.84 8.78 1.63
C THR A 453 -27.41 7.54 2.40
N VAL A 454 -27.11 6.47 1.66
CA VAL A 454 -26.59 5.22 2.20
C VAL A 454 -25.22 4.96 1.62
N ALA A 455 -24.27 4.59 2.47
CA ALA A 455 -22.93 4.19 2.04
C ALA A 455 -22.49 2.88 2.71
N ILE A 456 -21.64 2.13 2.02
CA ILE A 456 -20.92 0.98 2.57
C ILE A 456 -19.45 1.38 2.68
N CYS A 457 -18.83 1.15 3.84
CA CYS A 457 -17.42 1.42 4.05
C CYS A 457 -16.69 0.28 4.76
N GLU A 458 -15.37 0.32 4.72
CA GLU A 458 -14.53 -0.54 5.54
C GLU A 458 -14.55 -0.10 7.01
N THR A 459 -14.11 -0.99 7.91
CA THR A 459 -14.06 -0.71 9.35
C THR A 459 -12.64 -0.81 9.89
N GLU A 460 -12.36 -0.03 10.93
CA GLU A 460 -11.12 -0.12 11.70
C GLU A 460 -11.46 -0.17 13.18
N HIS A 461 -10.87 -1.13 13.90
CA HIS A 461 -11.21 -1.42 15.30
C HIS A 461 -12.72 -1.58 15.56
N GLY A 462 -13.48 -2.04 14.56
CA GLY A 462 -14.93 -2.22 14.66
C GLY A 462 -15.76 -0.95 14.49
N VAL A 463 -15.16 0.18 14.14
CA VAL A 463 -15.85 1.44 13.83
C VAL A 463 -15.77 1.71 12.33
N ALA A 464 -16.79 2.35 11.78
CA ALA A 464 -16.84 2.73 10.38
C ALA A 464 -15.84 3.83 10.01
N ARG A 465 -15.24 3.71 8.84
CA ARG A 465 -14.28 4.65 8.27
C ARG A 465 -14.91 5.43 7.12
N THR A 466 -15.30 6.68 7.35
CA THR A 466 -15.90 7.57 6.34
C THR A 466 -14.90 7.93 5.23
N ASP A 467 -13.60 7.82 5.48
CA ASP A 467 -12.52 7.97 4.51
C ASP A 467 -12.27 6.69 3.67
N GLN A 468 -13.02 5.61 3.92
CA GLN A 468 -12.86 4.32 3.25
C GLN A 468 -14.20 3.77 2.73
N VAL A 469 -15.00 4.64 2.10
CA VAL A 469 -16.27 4.26 1.47
C VAL A 469 -16.01 3.47 0.19
N ILE A 470 -16.75 2.38 -0.03
CA ILE A 470 -16.63 1.53 -1.23
C ILE A 470 -17.87 1.59 -2.12
N ALA A 471 -19.04 1.91 -1.56
CA ALA A 471 -20.29 2.10 -2.29
C ALA A 471 -21.12 3.22 -1.68
N GLN A 472 -21.86 3.96 -2.49
CA GLN A 472 -22.78 4.99 -2.02
C GLN A 472 -23.95 5.15 -2.99
N THR A 473 -25.11 5.48 -2.46
CA THR A 473 -26.29 5.89 -3.23
C THR A 473 -27.13 6.86 -2.41
N THR A 474 -28.00 7.63 -3.08
CA THR A 474 -28.96 8.52 -2.43
C THR A 474 -30.35 8.17 -2.93
N LEU A 475 -31.27 7.98 -1.98
CA LEU A 475 -32.68 7.77 -2.27
C LEU A 475 -33.47 9.02 -1.95
N ASP A 476 -34.33 9.40 -2.89
CA ASP A 476 -35.30 10.46 -2.66
C ASP A 476 -36.40 9.99 -1.70
N ARG A 477 -37.07 10.95 -1.08
CA ARG A 477 -38.16 10.67 -0.14
C ARG A 477 -39.23 9.74 -0.72
N ALA A 478 -39.54 9.89 -2.02
CA ALA A 478 -40.60 9.12 -2.69
C ALA A 478 -40.29 7.62 -2.79
N ASP A 479 -39.02 7.24 -2.75
CA ASP A 479 -38.58 5.84 -2.86
C ASP A 479 -38.56 5.10 -1.52
N LEU A 480 -38.78 5.82 -0.41
CA LEU A 480 -38.82 5.26 0.94
C LEU A 480 -40.22 4.74 1.28
N SER A 481 -40.30 3.59 1.95
CA SER A 481 -41.57 2.99 2.38
C SER A 481 -41.55 2.59 3.86
N VAL A 482 -42.71 2.74 4.51
CA VAL A 482 -42.99 2.22 5.87
C VAL A 482 -43.75 0.90 5.86
N GLU A 483 -44.36 0.53 4.73
CA GLU A 483 -45.21 -0.67 4.63
C GLU A 483 -44.41 -1.92 4.30
N LYS A 484 -43.24 -1.73 3.69
CA LYS A 484 -42.33 -2.79 3.25
C LYS A 484 -40.89 -2.32 3.37
N GLU A 485 -40.00 -3.29 3.30
CA GLU A 485 -38.56 -3.03 3.17
C GLU A 485 -38.28 -2.11 1.98
N THR A 486 -37.49 -1.08 2.24
CA THR A 486 -36.97 -0.18 1.22
C THR A 486 -35.70 -0.79 0.64
N ILE A 487 -35.75 -1.18 -0.63
CA ILE A 487 -34.60 -1.75 -1.33
C ILE A 487 -33.77 -0.62 -1.93
N VAL A 488 -32.62 -0.39 -1.32
CA VAL A 488 -31.63 0.61 -1.68
C VAL A 488 -30.67 0.04 -2.73
N PRO A 489 -30.79 0.42 -4.02
CA PRO A 489 -29.90 -0.08 -5.06
C PRO A 489 -28.50 0.52 -4.90
N LEU A 490 -27.48 -0.33 -4.88
CA LEU A 490 -26.08 0.08 -4.82
C LEU A 490 -25.40 -0.25 -6.15
N PRO A 491 -24.37 0.49 -6.56
CA PRO A 491 -23.45 0.02 -7.59
C PRO A 491 -22.92 -1.36 -7.19
N PRO A 492 -22.86 -2.35 -8.10
CA PRO A 492 -22.40 -3.69 -7.76
C PRO A 492 -21.00 -3.65 -7.14
N THR A 493 -20.91 -4.05 -5.87
CA THR A 493 -19.71 -3.84 -5.04
C THR A 493 -19.22 -5.18 -4.52
N PHE A 494 -17.99 -5.56 -4.86
CA PHE A 494 -17.37 -6.76 -4.30
C PHE A 494 -17.06 -6.55 -2.81
N LEU A 495 -17.51 -7.47 -1.96
CA LEU A 495 -17.20 -7.55 -0.54
C LEU A 495 -16.42 -8.84 -0.27
N THR A 496 -15.20 -8.71 0.25
CA THR A 496 -14.38 -9.85 0.68
C THR A 496 -14.94 -10.50 1.94
N GLY A 497 -15.05 -11.82 1.95
CA GLY A 497 -15.41 -12.64 3.10
C GLY A 497 -14.36 -12.57 4.22
N GLY A 498 -14.80 -12.78 5.45
CA GLY A 498 -13.99 -12.65 6.66
C GLY A 498 -13.68 -11.22 7.08
N LYS A 499 -14.13 -10.20 6.33
CA LYS A 499 -13.95 -8.78 6.68
C LYS A 499 -15.23 -8.18 7.25
N ARG A 500 -15.07 -7.17 8.11
CA ARG A 500 -16.17 -6.38 8.66
C ARG A 500 -16.32 -5.08 7.87
N TYR A 501 -17.56 -4.81 7.46
CA TYR A 501 -17.97 -3.58 6.78
C TYR A 501 -18.98 -2.83 7.64
N ALA A 502 -19.30 -1.60 7.24
CA ALA A 502 -20.34 -0.82 7.88
C ALA A 502 -21.31 -0.22 6.88
N ILE A 503 -22.57 -0.14 7.29
CA ILE A 503 -23.66 0.56 6.62
C ILE A 503 -23.79 1.93 7.27
N LEU A 504 -23.52 3.01 6.52
CA LEU A 504 -23.78 4.37 6.95
C LEU A 504 -25.11 4.82 6.40
N VAL A 505 -25.95 5.39 7.27
CA VAL A 505 -27.20 6.04 6.87
C VAL A 505 -27.15 7.49 7.32
N MET A 506 -27.25 8.39 6.34
CA MET A 506 -27.13 9.83 6.54
C MET A 506 -28.37 10.54 6.00
N THR A 507 -28.93 11.45 6.78
CA THR A 507 -30.07 12.27 6.35
C THR A 507 -30.18 13.53 7.21
N ALA A 508 -30.70 14.60 6.60
CA ALA A 508 -31.08 15.83 7.30
C ALA A 508 -32.55 15.80 7.78
N ALA A 509 -33.32 14.79 7.40
CA ALA A 509 -34.75 14.72 7.62
C ALA A 509 -35.13 13.84 8.81
N ASP A 510 -36.33 14.06 9.33
CA ASP A 510 -36.84 13.37 10.51
C ASP A 510 -37.45 11.98 10.20
N HIS A 511 -36.62 11.12 9.59
CA HIS A 511 -36.96 9.72 9.31
C HIS A 511 -36.64 8.83 10.52
N TYR A 512 -37.37 7.71 10.63
CA TYR A 512 -37.15 6.70 11.66
C TYR A 512 -36.77 5.38 11.03
N LEU A 513 -35.62 4.83 11.44
CA LEU A 513 -35.15 3.52 11.03
C LEU A 513 -35.67 2.46 12.00
N GLY A 514 -36.08 1.32 11.46
CA GLY A 514 -36.42 0.14 12.23
C GLY A 514 -35.17 -0.51 12.82
N THR A 515 -35.28 -0.99 14.06
CA THR A 515 -34.22 -1.69 14.77
C THR A 515 -34.68 -3.07 15.21
N VAL A 516 -33.74 -3.97 15.44
CA VAL A 516 -33.95 -5.24 16.15
C VAL A 516 -33.24 -5.18 17.51
N GLN A 517 -33.58 -6.10 18.43
CA GLN A 517 -32.83 -6.23 19.69
C GLN A 517 -31.41 -6.73 19.40
N GLY A 518 -30.40 -6.18 20.09
CA GLY A 518 -28.99 -6.45 19.81
C GLY A 518 -28.57 -7.92 19.93
N SER A 519 -29.30 -8.71 20.72
CA SER A 519 -29.08 -10.15 20.82
C SER A 519 -29.49 -10.93 19.57
N VAL A 520 -30.25 -10.33 18.65
CA VAL A 520 -30.67 -10.95 17.37
C VAL A 520 -29.50 -10.99 16.40
N TYR A 521 -28.62 -9.98 16.39
CA TYR A 521 -27.45 -9.92 15.52
C TYR A 521 -26.14 -9.60 16.28
N PRO A 522 -25.61 -10.55 17.08
CA PRO A 522 -24.45 -10.31 17.93
C PRO A 522 -23.11 -10.11 17.19
N GLN A 523 -23.11 -10.22 15.85
CA GLN A 523 -21.92 -10.02 15.01
C GLN A 523 -21.78 -8.57 14.51
N GLY A 524 -22.83 -7.76 14.71
CA GLY A 524 -22.86 -6.33 14.41
C GLY A 524 -22.79 -5.46 15.64
N THR A 525 -22.85 -4.16 15.41
CA THR A 525 -22.87 -3.14 16.45
C THR A 525 -23.41 -1.86 15.84
N PHE A 526 -24.44 -1.31 16.49
CA PHE A 526 -24.99 0.00 16.16
C PHE A 526 -24.13 1.13 16.71
N PHE A 527 -23.92 2.16 15.90
CA PHE A 527 -23.25 3.40 16.26
C PHE A 527 -24.07 4.61 15.84
N TYR A 528 -23.94 5.69 16.59
CA TYR A 528 -24.48 7.00 16.25
C TYR A 528 -23.43 8.07 16.51
N VAL A 529 -23.57 9.20 15.81
CA VAL A 529 -22.61 10.30 15.90
C VAL A 529 -23.17 11.42 16.78
N LEU A 530 -22.40 11.82 17.79
CA LEU A 530 -22.64 13.05 18.56
C LEU A 530 -21.37 13.90 18.52
N ASP A 531 -21.56 15.22 18.37
CA ASP A 531 -20.48 16.21 18.33
C ASP A 531 -19.34 15.86 17.36
N GLY A 532 -19.72 15.25 16.23
CA GLY A 532 -18.83 14.83 15.15
C GLY A 532 -17.92 13.64 15.45
N GLN A 533 -18.22 12.87 16.49
CA GLN A 533 -17.52 11.63 16.82
C GLN A 533 -18.50 10.48 17.01
N TYR A 534 -18.08 9.29 16.57
CA TYR A 534 -18.80 8.05 16.89
C TYR A 534 -18.80 7.83 18.40
N GLN A 535 -19.98 7.59 18.96
CA GLN A 535 -20.13 7.25 20.36
C GLN A 535 -19.80 5.78 20.60
N GLN A 536 -19.70 5.38 21.88
CA GLN A 536 -19.54 3.97 22.23
C GLN A 536 -20.67 3.14 21.60
N GLY A 537 -20.29 2.04 20.95
CA GLY A 537 -21.23 1.15 20.27
C GLY A 537 -22.35 0.67 21.19
N ASP A 538 -23.59 0.73 20.69
CA ASP A 538 -24.77 0.32 21.42
C ASP A 538 -25.10 -1.14 21.09
N GLY A 539 -24.73 -2.06 21.99
CA GLY A 539 -25.02 -3.49 21.82
C GLY A 539 -26.46 -3.89 22.17
N THR A 540 -27.35 -2.94 22.50
CA THR A 540 -28.74 -3.27 22.89
C THR A 540 -29.69 -3.33 21.71
N LYS A 541 -29.31 -2.77 20.55
CA LYS A 541 -30.10 -2.71 19.32
C LYS A 541 -29.19 -2.70 18.11
N ASP A 542 -29.68 -3.24 17.01
CA ASP A 542 -29.03 -3.17 15.70
C ASP A 542 -30.02 -2.61 14.67
N ILE A 543 -29.53 -2.02 13.58
CA ILE A 543 -30.40 -1.66 12.45
C ILE A 543 -31.07 -2.92 11.89
N ALA A 544 -32.37 -2.85 11.57
CA ALA A 544 -33.02 -3.91 10.81
C ALA A 544 -32.63 -3.78 9.33
N PHE A 545 -31.77 -4.68 8.84
CA PHE A 545 -31.26 -4.63 7.46
C PHE A 545 -31.19 -6.00 6.77
N SER A 546 -31.15 -5.95 5.45
CA SER A 546 -30.92 -7.11 4.59
C SER A 546 -29.84 -6.84 3.55
N LEU A 547 -29.00 -7.82 3.26
CA LEU A 547 -27.98 -7.73 2.21
C LEU A 547 -28.42 -8.53 1.00
N TYR A 548 -28.49 -7.88 -0.15
CA TYR A 548 -28.82 -8.53 -1.41
C TYR A 548 -27.58 -8.65 -2.28
N GLY A 549 -27.19 -9.88 -2.57
CA GLY A 549 -26.07 -10.20 -3.43
C GLY A 549 -26.51 -10.49 -4.87
N ALA A 550 -25.55 -10.43 -5.77
CA ALA A 550 -25.70 -10.98 -7.11
C ALA A 550 -25.70 -12.52 -7.05
N LYS A 551 -26.60 -13.13 -7.81
CA LYS A 551 -26.61 -14.55 -8.15
C LYS A 551 -26.49 -14.69 -9.66
N PHE A 552 -25.29 -15.02 -10.11
CA PHE A 552 -24.95 -15.11 -11.53
C PHE A 552 -25.64 -16.30 -12.18
N ARG A 553 -26.22 -16.06 -13.36
CA ARG A 553 -27.01 -17.06 -14.08
C ARG A 553 -26.17 -18.19 -14.67
N GLN A 554 -24.87 -17.95 -14.87
CA GLN A 554 -23.92 -18.88 -15.48
C GLN A 554 -22.58 -18.79 -14.75
N SER A 555 -21.85 -19.89 -14.63
CA SER A 555 -20.49 -19.95 -14.07
C SER A 555 -19.40 -19.50 -15.06
N ARG A 556 -19.74 -19.41 -16.34
CA ARG A 556 -18.87 -18.91 -17.40
C ARG A 556 -19.69 -18.05 -18.35
N ALA A 557 -19.41 -16.75 -18.38
CA ALA A 557 -20.05 -15.80 -19.28
C ALA A 557 -19.09 -15.36 -20.36
N VAL A 558 -19.62 -15.24 -21.57
CA VAL A 558 -18.87 -14.84 -22.76
C VAL A 558 -19.53 -13.58 -23.30
N ILE A 559 -18.82 -12.45 -23.24
CA ILE A 559 -19.38 -11.14 -23.54
C ILE A 559 -18.58 -10.51 -24.69
N ASP A 560 -19.27 -10.14 -25.76
CA ASP A 560 -18.66 -9.51 -26.93
C ASP A 560 -18.45 -8.01 -26.72
N LEU A 561 -17.22 -7.57 -26.93
CA LEU A 561 -16.83 -6.16 -26.85
C LEU A 561 -16.79 -5.55 -28.25
N ALA A 562 -16.82 -4.22 -28.30
CA ALA A 562 -16.64 -3.47 -29.54
C ALA A 562 -15.31 -3.86 -30.20
N GLU A 563 -15.32 -3.97 -31.52
CA GLU A 563 -14.13 -4.29 -32.30
C GLU A 563 -13.12 -3.14 -32.25
N VAL A 564 -11.84 -3.50 -32.35
CA VAL A 564 -10.74 -2.54 -32.46
C VAL A 564 -10.24 -2.50 -33.88
N GLN A 565 -9.80 -1.31 -34.29
CA GLN A 565 -9.25 -1.11 -35.62
C GLN A 565 -8.02 -0.20 -35.58
N LEU A 566 -7.06 -0.50 -36.44
CA LEU A 566 -5.89 0.32 -36.73
C LEU A 566 -5.59 0.19 -38.22
N ALA A 567 -5.41 1.32 -38.90
CA ALA A 567 -4.94 1.29 -40.27
C ALA A 567 -3.55 0.64 -40.32
N ASP A 568 -3.28 -0.11 -41.39
CA ASP A 568 -2.00 -0.80 -41.60
C ASP A 568 -1.64 -1.87 -40.56
N GLY A 569 -2.61 -2.32 -39.76
CA GLY A 569 -2.56 -3.56 -38.99
C GLY A 569 -2.15 -3.39 -37.52
N ILE A 570 -2.71 -4.23 -36.66
CA ILE A 570 -2.50 -4.22 -35.20
C ILE A 570 -1.42 -5.24 -34.82
N ALA A 571 -0.36 -4.79 -34.13
CA ALA A 571 0.71 -5.65 -33.62
C ALA A 571 0.69 -5.79 -32.09
N ASP A 572 0.10 -4.82 -31.39
CA ASP A 572 0.03 -4.74 -29.95
C ASP A 572 -1.33 -4.26 -29.45
N ILE A 573 -1.73 -4.77 -28.29
CA ILE A 573 -2.94 -4.41 -27.56
C ILE A 573 -2.57 -4.14 -26.10
N ASP A 574 -2.93 -2.96 -25.61
CA ASP A 574 -2.78 -2.55 -24.21
C ASP A 574 -4.14 -2.17 -23.63
N ILE A 575 -4.56 -2.87 -22.58
CA ILE A 575 -5.82 -2.68 -21.89
C ILE A 575 -5.52 -2.22 -20.48
N LEU A 576 -5.80 -0.96 -20.18
CA LEU A 576 -5.77 -0.38 -18.84
C LEU A 576 -7.19 -0.09 -18.36
N THR A 577 -7.65 -0.82 -17.36
CA THR A 577 -9.02 -0.75 -16.86
C THR A 577 -9.07 -0.90 -15.34
N GLN A 578 -10.23 -0.70 -14.72
CA GLN A 578 -10.45 -1.09 -13.34
C GLN A 578 -11.11 -2.47 -13.32
N ALA A 579 -10.54 -3.41 -12.59
CA ALA A 579 -11.10 -4.75 -12.49
C ALA A 579 -10.75 -5.39 -11.15
N THR A 580 -11.62 -6.28 -10.68
CA THR A 580 -11.32 -7.17 -9.56
C THR A 580 -11.55 -8.62 -9.99
N GLU A 581 -10.58 -9.47 -9.65
CA GLU A 581 -10.62 -10.93 -9.84
C GLU A 581 -10.68 -11.56 -8.45
N PRO A 582 -11.88 -11.80 -7.89
CA PRO A 582 -12.02 -12.52 -6.62
C PRO A 582 -11.38 -13.91 -6.66
N GLY A 583 -11.10 -14.48 -5.48
CA GLY A 583 -10.51 -15.81 -5.36
C GLY A 583 -11.29 -16.87 -6.15
N ALA A 584 -10.57 -17.73 -6.87
CA ALA A 584 -11.13 -18.77 -7.73
C ALA A 584 -12.02 -18.28 -8.89
N THR A 585 -11.84 -17.03 -9.33
CA THR A 585 -12.42 -16.49 -10.57
C THR A 585 -11.33 -16.15 -11.59
N GLU A 586 -11.71 -15.99 -12.86
CA GLU A 586 -10.78 -15.69 -13.95
C GLU A 586 -11.41 -14.71 -14.95
N LEU A 587 -10.64 -13.68 -15.33
CA LEU A 587 -10.97 -12.71 -16.36
C LEU A 587 -9.98 -12.88 -17.52
N THR A 588 -10.47 -13.22 -18.71
CA THR A 588 -9.61 -13.44 -19.87
C THR A 588 -10.14 -12.69 -21.09
N PHE A 589 -9.28 -11.95 -21.76
CA PHE A 589 -9.59 -11.29 -23.04
C PHE A 589 -9.29 -12.21 -24.21
N PHE A 590 -10.09 -12.12 -25.27
CA PHE A 590 -9.95 -12.92 -26.49
C PHE A 590 -10.05 -12.02 -27.71
N VAL A 591 -9.28 -12.34 -28.74
CA VAL A 591 -9.35 -11.74 -30.07
C VAL A 591 -9.69 -12.78 -31.11
N GLN A 592 -10.38 -12.38 -32.18
CA GLN A 592 -10.70 -13.28 -33.28
C GLN A 592 -9.78 -13.05 -34.48
N ILE A 593 -9.13 -14.11 -34.97
CA ILE A 593 -8.25 -14.09 -36.14
C ILE A 593 -8.60 -15.28 -37.03
N GLY A 594 -8.87 -15.03 -38.31
CA GLY A 594 -9.25 -16.08 -39.26
C GLY A 594 -10.51 -16.87 -38.83
N GLY A 595 -11.41 -16.24 -38.08
CA GLY A 595 -12.62 -16.88 -37.54
C GLY A 595 -12.42 -17.67 -36.23
N VAL A 596 -11.18 -17.85 -35.77
CA VAL A 596 -10.84 -18.57 -34.54
C VAL A 596 -10.59 -17.58 -33.41
N TRP A 597 -11.11 -17.89 -32.20
CA TRP A 597 -10.90 -17.08 -31.01
C TRP A 597 -9.62 -17.50 -30.29
N TYR A 598 -8.70 -16.57 -30.11
CA TYR A 598 -7.45 -16.76 -29.39
C TYR A 598 -7.49 -15.99 -28.07
N PRO A 599 -7.13 -16.61 -26.94
CA PRO A 599 -6.96 -15.89 -25.68
C PRO A 599 -5.75 -14.95 -25.79
N LEU A 600 -5.88 -13.76 -25.22
CA LEU A 600 -4.76 -12.87 -24.91
C LEU A 600 -4.11 -13.35 -23.61
N SER A 601 -3.59 -14.57 -23.63
CA SER A 601 -2.93 -15.23 -22.52
C SER A 601 -1.44 -15.40 -22.82
N ASP A 602 -0.75 -16.05 -21.89
CA ASP A 602 0.62 -16.48 -22.10
C ASP A 602 0.75 -17.45 -23.28
N SER A 603 1.64 -17.13 -24.21
CA SER A 603 2.00 -17.96 -25.35
C SER A 603 3.39 -17.61 -25.87
N GLU A 604 4.14 -18.62 -26.34
CA GLU A 604 5.48 -18.43 -26.93
C GLU A 604 5.46 -17.60 -28.24
N THR A 605 4.30 -17.51 -28.89
CA THR A 605 4.07 -16.69 -30.07
C THR A 605 2.82 -15.84 -29.90
N THR A 606 2.82 -14.62 -30.44
CA THR A 606 1.61 -13.79 -30.40
C THR A 606 0.64 -14.19 -31.53
N PRO A 607 -0.65 -14.42 -31.23
CA PRO A 607 -1.66 -14.65 -32.26
C PRO A 607 -1.80 -13.44 -33.21
N LEU A 608 -1.47 -12.22 -32.77
CA LEU A 608 -1.63 -10.99 -33.54
C LEU A 608 -0.79 -10.95 -34.82
N ALA A 609 0.33 -11.68 -34.86
CA ALA A 609 1.22 -11.80 -36.01
C ALA A 609 1.07 -13.13 -36.77
N GLN A 610 0.00 -13.89 -36.51
CA GLN A 610 -0.19 -15.21 -37.13
C GLN A 610 -0.30 -15.10 -38.65
N GLY A 611 0.46 -15.95 -39.36
CA GLY A 611 0.49 -15.96 -40.83
C GLY A 611 1.28 -14.82 -41.45
N ASN A 612 2.12 -14.12 -40.67
CA ASN A 612 2.90 -12.94 -41.08
C ASN A 612 2.05 -11.76 -41.60
N VAL A 613 0.77 -11.67 -41.19
CA VAL A 613 -0.14 -10.60 -41.62
C VAL A 613 -0.77 -9.95 -40.38
N LEU A 614 -0.52 -8.65 -40.23
CA LEU A 614 -1.19 -7.83 -39.20
C LEU A 614 -2.63 -7.53 -39.66
N GLN A 615 -3.60 -7.75 -38.79
CA GLN A 615 -5.01 -7.51 -39.10
C GLN A 615 -5.39 -6.06 -38.77
N ASN A 616 -6.12 -5.40 -39.67
CA ASN A 616 -6.55 -4.01 -39.45
C ASN A 616 -7.74 -3.91 -38.49
N LEU A 617 -8.49 -5.01 -38.29
CA LEU A 617 -9.67 -5.06 -37.45
C LEU A 617 -9.67 -6.37 -36.68
N LEU A 618 -9.85 -6.28 -35.36
CA LEU A 618 -9.91 -7.43 -34.46
C LEU A 618 -11.20 -7.36 -33.62
N PRO A 619 -12.12 -8.32 -33.78
CA PRO A 619 -13.20 -8.52 -32.83
C PRO A 619 -12.64 -8.88 -31.46
N LEU A 620 -13.14 -8.21 -30.42
CA LEU A 620 -12.71 -8.39 -29.03
C LEU A 620 -13.84 -9.02 -28.21
N ARG A 621 -13.47 -9.85 -27.24
CA ARG A 621 -14.39 -10.51 -26.31
C ARG A 621 -13.73 -10.65 -24.95
N VAL A 622 -14.55 -10.65 -23.92
CA VAL A 622 -14.13 -11.00 -22.56
C VAL A 622 -14.86 -12.25 -22.10
N VAL A 623 -14.12 -13.17 -21.49
CA VAL A 623 -14.66 -14.37 -20.86
C VAL A 623 -14.46 -14.22 -19.36
N MET A 624 -15.55 -14.29 -18.63
CA MET A 624 -15.59 -14.19 -17.17
C MET A 624 -15.99 -15.56 -16.63
N THR A 625 -15.09 -16.19 -15.87
CA THR A 625 -15.31 -17.48 -15.23
C THR A 625 -15.31 -17.32 -13.72
N GLY A 626 -16.25 -17.98 -13.04
CA GLY A 626 -16.38 -17.92 -11.60
C GLY A 626 -17.45 -18.89 -11.11
N THR A 627 -18.17 -18.49 -10.08
CA THR A 627 -19.25 -19.28 -9.49
C THR A 627 -20.58 -18.52 -9.60
N PRO A 628 -21.73 -19.18 -9.33
CA PRO A 628 -23.01 -18.48 -9.23
C PRO A 628 -23.04 -17.36 -8.17
N GLU A 629 -22.08 -17.37 -7.24
CA GLU A 629 -22.04 -16.49 -6.07
C GLU A 629 -21.07 -15.32 -6.26
N VAL A 630 -20.01 -15.53 -7.04
CA VAL A 630 -18.89 -14.59 -7.21
C VAL A 630 -18.35 -14.69 -8.63
N MET A 631 -18.17 -13.54 -9.26
CA MET A 631 -17.61 -13.37 -10.61
C MET A 631 -16.62 -12.20 -10.63
N PRO A 632 -15.71 -12.15 -11.62
CA PRO A 632 -14.91 -10.96 -11.88
C PRO A 632 -15.80 -9.76 -12.22
N ILE A 633 -15.33 -8.57 -11.85
CA ILE A 633 -15.98 -7.29 -12.20
C ILE A 633 -14.99 -6.49 -13.05
N LEU A 634 -15.47 -5.95 -14.17
CA LEU A 634 -14.67 -5.14 -15.10
C LEU A 634 -15.34 -3.79 -15.31
N LYS A 635 -14.63 -2.67 -15.19
CA LYS A 635 -15.19 -1.35 -15.51
C LYS A 635 -14.93 -0.99 -16.97
N LEU A 636 -15.98 -0.73 -17.73
CA LEU A 636 -15.84 -0.25 -19.12
C LEU A 636 -15.62 1.27 -19.16
N ALA A 637 -16.38 2.01 -18.34
CA ALA A 637 -16.30 3.46 -18.30
C ALA A 637 -14.93 3.94 -17.80
N GLY A 638 -14.28 4.80 -18.57
CA GLY A 638 -12.95 5.33 -18.28
C GLY A 638 -11.81 4.32 -18.47
N SER A 639 -12.05 3.17 -19.09
CA SER A 639 -10.98 2.26 -19.53
C SER A 639 -10.21 2.84 -20.72
N GLN A 640 -8.98 2.38 -20.92
CA GLN A 640 -8.12 2.72 -22.04
C GLN A 640 -7.72 1.43 -22.74
N LEU A 641 -8.09 1.32 -24.01
CA LEU A 641 -7.69 0.26 -24.91
C LEU A 641 -6.88 0.91 -26.03
N THR A 642 -5.57 0.68 -26.02
CA THR A 642 -4.67 1.16 -27.05
C THR A 642 -4.27 -0.01 -27.94
N VAL A 643 -4.46 0.16 -29.25
CA VAL A 643 -3.87 -0.72 -30.25
C VAL A 643 -2.78 0.02 -30.98
N SER A 644 -1.66 -0.63 -31.23
CA SER A 644 -0.53 0.01 -31.89
C SER A 644 0.23 -0.92 -32.83
N ARG A 645 1.05 -0.29 -33.66
CA ARG A 645 2.00 -0.93 -34.57
C ARG A 645 3.37 -0.27 -34.38
N PRO A 646 4.45 -1.04 -34.20
CA PRO A 646 5.79 -0.48 -34.13
C PRO A 646 6.21 0.13 -35.47
N ASP A 647 6.98 1.21 -35.37
CA ASP A 647 7.75 1.74 -36.48
C ASP A 647 8.90 0.79 -36.84
N LEU A 648 9.47 0.99 -38.03
CA LEU A 648 10.61 0.25 -38.55
C LEU A 648 11.94 0.87 -38.13
N SER A 649 11.92 2.02 -37.45
CA SER A 649 13.11 2.68 -36.94
C SER A 649 12.89 3.36 -35.60
N PHE A 650 13.95 3.46 -34.80
CA PHE A 650 13.99 4.29 -33.61
C PHE A 650 15.27 5.11 -33.55
N SER A 651 15.20 6.25 -32.87
CA SER A 651 16.36 7.04 -32.47
C SER A 651 16.24 7.39 -30.99
N TRP A 652 17.09 6.81 -30.16
CA TRP A 652 17.13 7.06 -28.73
C TRP A 652 18.31 7.98 -28.40
N ILE A 653 18.10 8.90 -27.47
CA ILE A 653 19.13 9.85 -27.03
C ILE A 653 19.16 9.82 -25.52
N SER A 654 20.35 9.67 -24.97
CA SER A 654 20.54 9.68 -23.53
C SER A 654 20.39 11.07 -22.93
N GLU A 655 20.08 11.08 -21.64
CA GLU A 655 20.41 12.21 -20.79
C GLU A 655 21.92 12.53 -20.82
N GLU A 656 22.23 13.75 -20.43
CA GLU A 656 23.59 14.27 -20.38
C GLU A 656 24.47 13.51 -19.38
N ARG A 657 25.60 12.99 -19.85
CA ARG A 657 26.62 12.37 -18.99
C ARG A 657 27.69 13.40 -18.68
N HIS A 658 27.82 13.72 -17.39
CA HIS A 658 28.90 14.54 -16.84
C HIS A 658 30.02 13.65 -16.31
N LEU A 659 31.24 13.81 -16.84
CA LEU A 659 32.41 13.07 -16.38
C LEU A 659 33.12 13.78 -15.22
N PRO A 660 33.65 13.03 -14.23
CA PRO A 660 34.43 13.62 -13.15
C PRO A 660 35.81 14.09 -13.64
N GLY A 661 36.39 15.08 -12.95
CA GLY A 661 37.77 15.51 -13.18
C GLY A 661 37.96 16.32 -14.47
N SER A 662 39.06 16.05 -15.20
CA SER A 662 39.40 16.77 -16.43
C SER A 662 38.63 16.30 -17.67
N GLY A 663 37.75 15.30 -17.55
CA GLY A 663 37.13 14.62 -18.69
C GLY A 663 37.98 13.45 -19.20
N SER A 664 37.55 12.85 -20.31
CA SER A 664 38.24 11.74 -21.00
C SER A 664 38.24 11.96 -22.51
N ASP A 665 39.25 11.43 -23.21
CA ASP A 665 39.32 11.33 -24.66
C ASP A 665 38.98 9.91 -25.18
N GLU A 666 38.70 8.94 -24.31
CA GLU A 666 38.27 7.59 -24.67
C GLU A 666 36.96 7.20 -23.98
N ILE A 667 35.91 7.01 -24.78
CA ILE A 667 34.59 6.59 -24.30
C ILE A 667 34.30 5.19 -24.80
N VAL A 668 33.85 4.30 -23.91
CA VAL A 668 33.42 2.94 -24.24
C VAL A 668 31.98 2.76 -23.79
N ALA A 669 31.10 2.33 -24.71
CA ALA A 669 29.72 1.98 -24.38
C ALA A 669 29.39 0.54 -24.78
N ARG A 670 28.62 -0.14 -23.95
CA ARG A 670 28.14 -1.51 -24.14
C ARG A 670 26.63 -1.57 -24.06
N PHE A 671 26.03 -2.21 -25.05
CA PHE A 671 24.59 -2.35 -25.19
C PHE A 671 24.23 -3.82 -25.28
N GLU A 672 23.23 -4.25 -24.52
CA GLU A 672 22.72 -5.62 -24.59
C GLU A 672 21.44 -5.64 -25.44
N LEU A 673 21.50 -6.37 -26.56
CA LEU A 673 20.48 -6.41 -27.59
C LEU A 673 19.74 -7.75 -27.52
N GLU A 674 18.50 -7.69 -27.09
CA GLU A 674 17.65 -8.86 -26.97
C GLU A 674 16.77 -9.01 -28.21
N ARG A 675 16.71 -10.23 -28.74
CA ARG A 675 16.03 -10.60 -30.00
C ARG A 675 16.59 -9.88 -31.23
N PHE A 676 17.87 -9.51 -31.20
CA PHE A 676 18.55 -8.96 -32.36
C PHE A 676 18.91 -10.07 -33.35
N ASP A 677 18.61 -9.85 -34.63
CA ASP A 677 18.97 -10.71 -35.76
C ASP A 677 19.63 -9.81 -36.80
N GLU A 678 20.90 -10.05 -37.10
CA GLU A 678 21.69 -9.24 -38.02
C GLU A 678 21.13 -9.24 -39.45
N ALA A 679 20.36 -10.26 -39.84
CA ALA A 679 19.74 -10.32 -41.15
C ALA A 679 18.58 -9.33 -41.30
N ASP A 680 17.88 -9.03 -40.21
CA ASP A 680 16.66 -8.21 -40.20
C ASP A 680 16.89 -6.84 -39.54
N HIS A 681 17.91 -6.70 -38.68
CA HIS A 681 18.06 -5.55 -37.78
C HIS A 681 19.38 -4.80 -37.96
N THR A 682 19.34 -3.50 -37.70
CA THR A 682 20.54 -2.67 -37.56
C THR A 682 20.50 -1.89 -36.25
N LEU A 683 21.67 -1.58 -35.70
CA LEU A 683 21.82 -0.66 -34.57
C LEU A 683 23.16 0.08 -34.70
N THR A 684 23.09 1.39 -34.79
CA THR A 684 24.24 2.28 -34.92
C THR A 684 24.32 3.20 -33.71
N PRO A 685 25.31 3.01 -32.83
CA PRO A 685 25.61 3.96 -31.77
C PRO A 685 26.42 5.14 -32.33
N SER A 686 26.18 6.33 -31.79
CA SER A 686 26.93 7.56 -32.05
C SER A 686 27.13 8.34 -30.75
N LEU A 687 28.19 9.14 -30.68
CA LEU A 687 28.46 10.04 -29.56
C LEU A 687 28.09 11.48 -29.97
N LEU A 688 27.33 12.19 -29.14
CA LEU A 688 26.98 13.59 -29.32
C LEU A 688 27.80 14.47 -28.37
N THR A 689 28.52 15.45 -28.92
CA THR A 689 29.42 16.35 -28.18
C THR A 689 29.34 17.78 -28.72
N GLY A 690 30.09 18.71 -28.13
CA GLY A 690 30.18 20.10 -28.59
C GLY A 690 28.99 20.97 -28.16
N ALA A 691 28.95 22.20 -28.69
CA ALA A 691 27.91 23.16 -28.32
C ALA A 691 26.52 22.63 -28.66
N ALA A 692 25.63 22.60 -27.67
CA ALA A 692 24.27 22.04 -27.77
C ALA A 692 24.22 20.61 -28.32
N TYR A 693 25.30 19.82 -28.15
CA TYR A 693 25.39 18.42 -28.62
C TYR A 693 25.19 18.26 -30.14
N GLY A 694 25.58 19.26 -30.93
CA GLY A 694 25.41 19.27 -32.39
C GLY A 694 26.47 18.48 -33.17
N THR A 695 27.56 18.02 -32.52
CA THR A 695 28.60 17.20 -33.17
C THR A 695 28.32 15.72 -32.94
N GLU A 696 27.94 15.00 -34.00
CA GLU A 696 27.71 13.56 -33.97
C GLU A 696 28.94 12.81 -34.51
N THR A 697 29.54 11.96 -33.67
CA THR A 697 30.75 11.19 -33.97
C THR A 697 30.42 9.69 -33.98
N ALA A 698 30.74 9.02 -35.09
CA ALA A 698 30.64 7.56 -35.18
C ALA A 698 31.76 6.89 -34.37
N PRO A 699 31.54 5.67 -33.83
CA PRO A 699 32.56 4.92 -33.11
C PRO A 699 33.70 4.50 -34.04
N ASP A 700 34.91 4.49 -33.52
CA ASP A 700 36.11 3.99 -34.21
C ASP A 700 36.09 2.47 -34.36
N SER A 701 35.46 1.78 -33.40
CA SER A 701 35.22 0.35 -33.50
C SER A 701 33.88 -0.06 -32.87
N VAL A 702 33.25 -1.06 -33.50
CA VAL A 702 32.07 -1.75 -32.99
C VAL A 702 32.34 -3.25 -33.02
N SER A 703 32.11 -3.93 -31.91
CA SER A 703 32.27 -5.39 -31.81
C SER A 703 31.10 -6.02 -31.07
N ASP A 704 30.69 -7.20 -31.53
CA ASP A 704 29.61 -7.96 -30.94
C ASP A 704 30.15 -9.23 -30.27
N SER A 705 29.64 -9.53 -29.09
CA SER A 705 29.85 -10.80 -28.39
C SER A 705 28.50 -11.38 -27.98
N VAL A 706 28.33 -12.69 -28.12
CA VAL A 706 27.11 -13.39 -27.68
C VAL A 706 27.30 -13.83 -26.24
N THR A 707 26.37 -13.46 -25.36
CA THR A 707 26.34 -13.89 -23.95
C THR A 707 25.74 -15.29 -23.82
N ASP A 708 25.91 -15.93 -22.65
CA ASP A 708 25.47 -17.33 -22.41
C ASP A 708 23.95 -17.54 -22.60
N ASP A 709 23.15 -16.48 -22.48
CA ASP A 709 21.70 -16.46 -22.70
C ASP A 709 21.29 -16.19 -24.15
N GLY A 710 22.25 -16.02 -25.06
CA GLY A 710 22.02 -15.72 -26.48
C GLY A 710 21.78 -14.25 -26.81
N THR A 711 21.86 -13.35 -25.82
CA THR A 711 21.79 -11.90 -26.02
C THR A 711 23.05 -11.41 -26.73
N ILE A 712 22.93 -10.41 -27.61
CA ILE A 712 24.09 -9.81 -28.28
C ILE A 712 24.55 -8.61 -27.46
N GLN A 713 25.77 -8.65 -26.95
CA GLN A 713 26.42 -7.50 -26.34
C GLN A 713 27.26 -6.77 -27.39
N ARG A 714 26.81 -5.57 -27.77
CA ARG A 714 27.50 -4.67 -28.70
C ARG A 714 28.36 -3.68 -27.94
N THR A 715 29.65 -3.64 -28.23
CA THR A 715 30.62 -2.70 -27.65
C THR A 715 31.00 -1.67 -28.71
N ALA A 716 30.93 -0.39 -28.37
CA ALA A 716 31.34 0.73 -29.21
C ALA A 716 32.42 1.54 -28.49
N ILE A 717 33.49 1.89 -29.21
CA ILE A 717 34.64 2.64 -28.69
C ILE A 717 34.83 3.91 -29.51
N TRP A 718 35.00 5.05 -28.83
CA TRP A 718 35.34 6.33 -29.41
C TRP A 718 36.66 6.83 -28.84
N SER A 719 37.61 7.14 -29.71
CA SER A 719 38.88 7.80 -29.42
C SER A 719 38.82 9.23 -29.98
N LEU A 720 38.70 10.20 -29.10
CA LEU A 720 38.40 11.60 -29.43
C LEU A 720 39.67 12.42 -29.60
N ASP A 721 39.69 13.33 -30.58
CA ASP A 721 40.82 14.24 -30.82
C ASP A 721 41.01 15.27 -29.69
N ALA A 722 40.02 15.42 -28.82
CA ALA A 722 40.05 16.30 -27.66
C ALA A 722 39.26 15.69 -26.50
N VAL A 723 39.75 15.95 -25.29
CA VAL A 723 39.10 15.55 -24.04
C VAL A 723 37.72 16.19 -23.92
N VAL A 724 36.71 15.38 -23.62
CA VAL A 724 35.33 15.83 -23.36
C VAL A 724 35.00 15.67 -21.88
N THR A 725 34.29 16.65 -21.32
CA THR A 725 33.73 16.59 -19.96
C THR A 725 32.28 16.12 -19.96
N ASP A 726 31.58 16.32 -21.07
CA ASP A 726 30.14 16.10 -21.21
C ASP A 726 29.82 15.48 -22.56
N PHE A 727 28.95 14.47 -22.57
CA PHE A 727 28.50 13.82 -23.81
C PHE A 727 27.09 13.24 -23.67
N ARG A 728 26.49 12.92 -24.81
CA ARG A 728 25.27 12.10 -24.90
C ARG A 728 25.49 10.93 -25.84
N LEU A 729 24.82 9.81 -25.58
CA LEU A 729 24.79 8.68 -26.49
C LEU A 729 23.52 8.74 -27.34
N LYS A 730 23.68 8.52 -28.64
CA LYS A 730 22.57 8.34 -29.57
C LYS A 730 22.61 6.92 -30.11
N LEU A 731 21.46 6.25 -30.09
CA LEU A 731 21.28 4.92 -30.68
C LEU A 731 20.24 5.01 -31.77
N THR A 732 20.61 4.65 -33.00
CA THR A 732 19.66 4.53 -34.11
C THR A 732 19.51 3.07 -34.50
N GLY A 733 18.30 2.53 -34.46
CA GLY A 733 18.03 1.14 -34.83
C GLY A 733 16.97 1.02 -35.91
N THR A 734 17.07 -0.01 -36.74
CA THR A 734 16.04 -0.34 -37.75
C THR A 734 15.69 -1.82 -37.74
N THR A 735 14.47 -2.15 -38.19
CA THR A 735 14.04 -3.52 -38.47
C THR A 735 13.42 -3.63 -39.87
N SER A 736 13.62 -4.77 -40.53
CA SER A 736 13.01 -5.10 -41.82
C SER A 736 11.49 -5.29 -41.72
N SER A 737 10.95 -5.55 -40.51
CA SER A 737 9.54 -5.86 -40.30
C SER A 737 9.02 -5.40 -38.94
N ALA A 738 7.84 -4.78 -38.94
CA ALA A 738 7.09 -4.42 -37.74
C ALA A 738 6.69 -5.63 -36.88
N GLN A 739 6.84 -6.87 -37.38
CA GLN A 739 6.59 -8.11 -36.63
C GLN A 739 7.85 -8.68 -35.98
N ARG A 740 9.01 -8.05 -36.18
CA ARG A 740 10.28 -8.48 -35.61
C ARG A 740 11.01 -7.27 -35.04
N PRO A 741 10.49 -6.59 -34.00
CA PRO A 741 11.29 -5.61 -33.28
C PRO A 741 12.30 -6.33 -32.38
N PHE A 742 13.48 -5.74 -32.24
CA PHE A 742 14.40 -6.00 -31.14
C PHE A 742 14.29 -4.88 -30.10
N HIS A 743 14.96 -5.05 -28.96
CA HIS A 743 15.09 -3.97 -27.98
C HIS A 743 16.48 -3.94 -27.38
N VAL A 744 16.89 -2.76 -26.91
CA VAL A 744 18.13 -2.60 -26.13
C VAL A 744 17.76 -2.70 -24.66
N ALA A 745 18.19 -3.76 -23.98
CA ALA A 745 17.81 -4.06 -22.61
C ALA A 745 18.65 -3.31 -21.57
N VAL A 746 19.93 -3.07 -21.87
CA VAL A 746 20.86 -2.40 -20.96
C VAL A 746 21.79 -1.50 -21.75
N ARG A 747 22.11 -0.37 -21.13
CA ARG A 747 23.26 0.47 -21.49
C ARG A 747 24.25 0.45 -20.35
N ARG A 748 25.54 0.27 -20.67
CA ARG A 748 26.66 0.58 -19.78
C ARG A 748 27.65 1.45 -20.52
N ASP A 749 28.26 2.39 -19.83
CA ASP A 749 29.37 3.16 -20.38
C ASP A 749 30.44 3.42 -19.33
N HIS A 750 31.67 3.56 -19.78
CA HIS A 750 32.77 4.04 -18.97
C HIS A 750 33.70 4.93 -19.80
N ALA A 751 34.33 5.87 -19.12
CA ALA A 751 35.37 6.74 -19.66
C ALA A 751 36.73 6.36 -19.07
N LEU A 752 37.77 6.34 -19.90
CA LEU A 752 39.14 5.94 -19.52
C LEU A 752 40.12 7.11 -19.47
#